data_AF-B1YD82-F1
#
_entry.id   AF-B1YD82-F1
#
_cell.length_a   1.000
_cell.length_b   1.000
_cell.length_c   1.000
_cell.angle_alpha   90.00
_cell.angle_beta   90.00
_cell.angle_gamma   90.00
#
_symmetry.space_group_name_H-M   'P 1'
#
loop_
_entity.id
_entity.type
_entity.pdbx_description
1 polymer ?
#
loop_
_entity_poly.entity_id
_entity_poly.type
_entity_poly.pdbx_seq_one_letter_code
_entity_poly.pdbx_strand_id
1 'polypeptide(L)'
;MRYAALLALLGALAALAVLSFLNVVQTAVNASLAPVAKGLNGSVYPLAKAWYSYAGFYNVTYYYMRFVPGWPELYTVGLFAPRQTGWQSWLEAVGRSGTGQYAIALGGQVQITQSQNSGPPVAISQNTPLQWQTLATQRYSVLARAWFRQGGITAVQLVNFTAEPMSKLYSQTFSCGTTTYVEQFNYCTTQTFSYSDSFSYTTLPPYITKYLNYDPTTVTVPPVSIDTTNSPTTPPSLKTQVDAKRTGAGVVAAVYNTAARWGLIQSYGTTVAVSLRYQRDTVVATDTQNNVAYISIAVDRDGDGRPDVELIYYYYDIAVRYSGAIYSVFVNPGAYLASVSSTGGLTYAAGVSNGTTYYFYRVGSMSSGQTYRFSRTLAVSGYIVAVAFVVVDAAYYADGSPAGDFWVWWDDFGISGTGTVCSLPGNVAVYTRGYNYTQVYIAPGVGNPAPSLVTEVDAYGASGNPQTDWGAAIAVYRLAQPVPALGTSVSVWGLYQKDANDLSNNVAYVSIGVDANGDGQVDKEYILYRSDTGGGPGAIVSAFFKDASGNPVYVCTVDTTGACATTDPRFVVVNLGAMTSGNSYTWSYTLNDQGAVVAIALAVTDGSYYGEGYSGDVWVYWDNLQLQYSACPLPAGWSVSGAYAWQSYSYLLASGSVAVYMGLVAGGLTYVSNFTGVGAYAVFDSSLTPIFGVSISGSSFSALCGSSAVSLGSLPSAAWVELRPLSGLGDIIVRDQYGNILARYGCPYTAAPQYIGYKTTNTLKIYNITALG
;
A
#
# COMPACT_ATOMS: atom_id res chain seq x y z
N MET A 1 -94.60 27.92 65.61
CA MET A 1 -93.82 28.87 64.81
C MET A 1 -92.47 29.30 65.43
N ARG A 2 -92.25 29.24 66.75
CA ARG A 2 -90.97 29.71 67.37
C ARG A 2 -89.73 28.83 67.14
N TYR A 3 -89.88 27.53 66.89
CA TYR A 3 -88.75 26.62 66.64
C TYR A 3 -88.20 26.67 65.20
N ALA A 4 -89.04 27.01 64.21
CA ALA A 4 -88.62 27.09 62.81
C ALA A 4 -87.68 28.28 62.53
N ALA A 5 -87.91 29.43 63.19
CA ALA A 5 -87.05 30.60 63.09
C ALA A 5 -85.66 30.35 63.73
N LEU A 6 -85.61 29.62 64.85
CA LEU A 6 -84.35 29.27 65.51
C LEU A 6 -83.51 28.30 64.67
N LEU A 7 -84.14 27.30 64.05
CA LEU A 7 -83.49 26.35 63.14
C LEU A 7 -82.99 27.03 61.86
N ALA A 8 -83.74 27.98 61.30
CA ALA A 8 -83.29 28.77 60.16
C ALA A 8 -82.08 29.66 60.50
N LEU A 9 -82.08 30.27 61.69
CA LEU A 9 -80.96 31.09 62.16
C LEU A 9 -79.70 30.25 62.42
N LEU A 10 -79.84 29.07 63.02
CA LEU A 10 -78.75 28.11 63.24
C LEU A 10 -78.20 27.57 61.91
N GLY A 11 -79.08 27.29 60.94
CA GLY A 11 -78.68 26.89 59.59
C GLY A 11 -77.91 27.99 58.85
N ALA A 12 -78.35 29.25 58.96
CA ALA A 12 -77.66 30.39 58.38
C ALA A 12 -76.29 30.65 59.05
N LEU A 13 -76.20 30.53 60.37
CA LEU A 13 -74.94 30.66 61.11
C LEU A 13 -73.96 29.51 60.80
N ALA A 14 -74.45 28.28 60.65
CA ALA A 14 -73.62 27.15 60.23
C ALA A 14 -73.09 27.33 58.81
N ALA A 15 -73.93 27.82 57.87
CA ALA A 15 -73.50 28.13 56.51
C ALA A 15 -72.44 29.24 56.49
N LEU A 16 -72.62 30.31 57.28
CA LEU A 16 -71.63 31.38 57.45
C LEU A 16 -70.32 30.88 58.06
N ALA A 17 -70.39 30.01 59.06
CA ALA A 17 -69.21 29.42 59.69
C ALA A 17 -68.44 28.51 58.72
N VAL A 18 -69.13 27.69 57.92
CA VAL A 18 -68.53 26.84 56.88
C VAL A 18 -67.92 27.69 55.77
N LEU A 19 -68.62 28.73 55.29
CA LEU A 19 -68.07 29.68 54.30
C LEU A 19 -66.85 30.41 54.86
N SER A 20 -66.87 30.83 56.12
CA SER A 20 -65.73 31.48 56.77
C SER A 20 -64.55 30.53 56.93
N PHE A 21 -64.79 29.29 57.35
CA PHE A 21 -63.76 28.26 57.48
C PHE A 21 -63.16 27.87 56.13
N LEU A 22 -63.99 27.63 55.10
CA LEU A 22 -63.52 27.35 53.75
C LEU A 22 -62.72 28.52 53.17
N ASN A 23 -63.14 29.75 53.43
CA ASN A 23 -62.42 30.93 52.97
C ASN A 23 -61.08 31.09 53.72
N VAL A 24 -61.03 30.88 55.04
CA VAL A 24 -59.79 30.90 55.84
C VAL A 24 -58.85 29.78 55.43
N VAL A 25 -59.34 28.56 55.22
CA VAL A 25 -58.54 27.41 54.76
C VAL A 25 -58.05 27.64 53.34
N GLN A 26 -58.88 28.15 52.43
CA GLN A 26 -58.45 28.46 51.07
C GLN A 26 -57.47 29.63 51.01
N THR A 27 -57.60 30.61 51.92
CA THR A 27 -56.64 31.72 52.08
C THR A 27 -55.33 31.22 52.70
N ALA A 28 -55.37 30.31 53.68
CA ALA A 28 -54.18 29.71 54.30
C ALA A 28 -53.46 28.73 53.35
N VAL A 29 -54.21 27.98 52.55
CA VAL A 29 -53.67 27.10 51.50
C VAL A 29 -53.10 27.92 50.33
N ASN A 30 -53.74 29.02 49.94
CA ASN A 30 -53.16 29.93 48.93
C ASN A 30 -51.97 30.75 49.47
N ALA A 31 -51.95 31.10 50.76
CA ALA A 31 -50.85 31.82 51.40
C ALA A 31 -49.62 30.92 51.65
N SER A 32 -49.79 29.60 51.74
CA SER A 32 -48.68 28.65 51.91
C SER A 32 -48.05 28.19 50.59
N LEU A 33 -48.67 28.48 49.45
CA LEU A 33 -48.14 28.15 48.13
C LEU A 33 -47.38 29.33 47.52
N ALA A 34 -46.20 29.07 46.96
CA ALA A 34 -45.34 30.11 46.38
C ALA A 34 -46.10 30.93 45.30
N PRO A 35 -46.14 32.28 45.38
CA PRO A 35 -46.85 33.12 44.40
C PRO A 35 -46.24 33.01 42.99
N VAL A 36 -44.95 32.69 42.93
CA VAL A 36 -44.20 32.40 41.71
C VAL A 36 -43.47 31.06 41.87
N ALA A 37 -43.82 30.12 41.00
CA ALA A 37 -43.12 28.85 40.86
C ALA A 37 -41.76 29.09 40.20
N LYS A 38 -40.75 28.39 40.69
CA LYS A 38 -39.37 28.39 40.16
C LYS A 38 -39.09 27.01 39.59
N GLY A 39 -39.18 26.88 38.28
CA GLY A 39 -38.95 25.63 37.56
C GLY A 39 -37.50 25.49 37.11
N LEU A 40 -37.08 24.24 36.89
CA LEU A 40 -35.91 23.90 36.09
C LEU A 40 -36.26 24.04 34.60
N ASN A 41 -35.32 24.53 33.79
CA ASN A 41 -35.37 24.27 32.37
C ASN A 41 -34.95 22.81 32.10
N GLY A 42 -35.91 21.92 31.90
CA GLY A 42 -35.65 20.48 31.76
C GLY A 42 -34.72 20.11 30.60
N SER A 43 -34.65 20.94 29.55
CA SER A 43 -33.81 20.70 28.38
C SER A 43 -32.31 20.71 28.68
N VAL A 44 -31.90 21.40 29.76
CA VAL A 44 -30.49 21.46 30.19
C VAL A 44 -30.17 20.45 31.30
N TYR A 45 -31.06 19.51 31.61
CA TYR A 45 -30.72 18.39 32.50
C TYR A 45 -29.80 17.39 31.77
N PRO A 46 -28.77 16.81 32.40
CA PRO A 46 -28.37 16.92 33.81
C PRO A 46 -27.35 18.05 34.10
N LEU A 47 -26.97 18.82 33.08
CA LEU A 47 -26.01 19.93 33.17
C LEU A 47 -26.44 20.97 34.22
N ALA A 48 -27.73 21.31 34.24
CA ALA A 48 -28.36 22.08 35.31
C ALA A 48 -29.47 21.27 35.99
N LYS A 49 -29.65 21.52 37.27
CA LYS A 49 -30.69 20.91 38.10
C LYS A 49 -31.31 21.96 39.00
N ALA A 50 -32.58 21.78 39.31
CA ALA A 50 -33.21 22.55 40.36
C ALA A 50 -34.01 21.63 41.27
N TRP A 51 -33.97 21.92 42.56
CA TRP A 51 -34.80 21.22 43.54
C TRP A 51 -35.22 22.19 44.63
N TYR A 52 -36.23 21.74 45.37
CA TYR A 52 -36.81 22.47 46.47
C TYR A 52 -36.40 21.85 47.79
N SER A 53 -36.12 22.68 48.79
CA SER A 53 -35.94 22.23 50.16
C SER A 53 -36.51 23.25 51.15
N TYR A 54 -36.96 22.77 52.29
CA TYR A 54 -37.43 23.59 53.39
C TYR A 54 -36.27 23.88 54.35
N ALA A 55 -35.99 25.15 54.62
CA ALA A 55 -34.93 25.57 55.54
C ALA A 55 -35.47 26.58 56.55
N GLY A 56 -35.87 26.09 57.73
CA GLY A 56 -36.48 26.93 58.77
C GLY A 56 -37.76 27.57 58.26
N PHE A 57 -37.93 28.88 58.38
CA PHE A 57 -39.12 29.60 57.89
C PHE A 57 -39.11 29.91 56.38
N TYR A 58 -38.09 29.49 55.64
CA TYR A 58 -37.94 29.81 54.23
C TYR A 58 -38.08 28.60 53.31
N ASN A 59 -38.78 28.85 52.20
CA ASN A 59 -38.81 28.00 51.02
C ASN A 59 -37.56 28.31 50.18
N VAL A 60 -36.66 27.34 50.04
CA VAL A 60 -35.40 27.50 49.29
C VAL A 60 -35.47 26.72 47.97
N THR A 61 -35.26 27.43 46.86
CA THR A 61 -35.01 26.80 45.56
C THR A 61 -33.52 26.77 45.30
N TYR A 62 -32.98 25.59 45.04
CA TYR A 62 -31.59 25.42 44.62
C TYR A 62 -31.55 25.36 43.10
N TYR A 63 -30.75 26.21 42.48
CA TYR A 63 -30.28 26.07 41.11
C TYR A 63 -28.83 25.63 41.14
N TYR A 64 -28.57 24.50 40.52
CA TYR A 64 -27.23 23.95 40.38
C TYR A 64 -26.88 23.88 38.90
N MET A 65 -25.65 24.23 38.55
CA MET A 65 -25.12 23.99 37.20
C MET A 65 -23.70 23.48 37.25
N ARG A 66 -23.34 22.65 36.28
CA ARG A 66 -21.96 22.32 35.97
C ARG A 66 -21.43 23.21 34.85
N PHE A 67 -20.15 23.55 34.90
CA PHE A 67 -19.49 24.38 33.89
C PHE A 67 -18.14 23.83 33.48
N VAL A 68 -17.72 24.08 32.24
CA VAL A 68 -16.34 23.78 31.82
C VAL A 68 -15.39 24.76 32.49
N PRO A 69 -14.40 24.30 33.29
CA PRO A 69 -13.52 25.19 34.03
C PRO A 69 -12.71 26.11 33.11
N GLY A 70 -12.73 27.41 33.41
CA GLY A 70 -11.99 28.43 32.67
C GLY A 70 -12.66 28.91 31.38
N TRP A 71 -13.83 28.38 31.01
CA TRP A 71 -14.58 28.81 29.83
C TRP A 71 -15.84 29.61 30.20
N PRO A 72 -16.21 30.61 29.38
CA PRO A 72 -17.46 31.31 29.56
C PRO A 72 -18.65 30.40 29.21
N GLU A 73 -19.62 30.38 30.10
CA GLU A 73 -20.87 29.64 29.97
C GLU A 73 -22.06 30.55 30.19
N LEU A 74 -23.16 30.26 29.51
CA LEU A 74 -24.43 30.98 29.65
C LEU A 74 -25.58 30.00 29.52
N TYR A 75 -26.49 29.93 30.49
CA TYR A 75 -27.65 29.04 30.41
C TYR A 75 -28.91 29.70 30.92
N THR A 76 -30.04 29.33 30.33
CA THR A 76 -31.35 29.50 30.99
C THR A 76 -31.55 28.30 31.90
N VAL A 77 -31.17 28.45 33.18
CA VAL A 77 -31.20 27.35 34.17
C VAL A 77 -32.59 27.12 34.75
N GLY A 78 -33.49 28.10 34.62
CA GLY A 78 -34.83 28.01 35.17
C GLY A 78 -35.80 29.00 34.58
N LEU A 79 -37.05 28.86 35.00
CA LEU A 79 -38.16 29.73 34.61
C LEU A 79 -38.92 30.15 35.86
N PHE A 80 -39.26 31.43 35.92
CA PHE A 80 -40.17 31.99 36.92
C PHE A 80 -41.55 32.04 36.29
N ALA A 81 -42.50 31.30 36.88
CA ALA A 81 -43.87 31.19 36.41
C ALA A 81 -44.83 31.66 37.52
N PRO A 82 -45.60 32.73 37.30
CA PRO A 82 -46.48 33.25 38.32
C PRO A 82 -47.77 32.41 38.37
N ARG A 83 -48.37 32.28 39.56
CA ARG A 83 -49.69 31.64 39.70
C ARG A 83 -50.83 32.52 39.18
N GLN A 84 -50.66 33.83 39.25
CA GLN A 84 -51.60 34.86 38.80
C GLN A 84 -50.83 35.94 38.04
N THR A 85 -51.42 36.61 37.05
CA THR A 85 -50.71 37.65 36.29
C THR A 85 -50.47 38.90 37.13
N GLY A 86 -49.41 39.67 36.81
CA GLY A 86 -49.14 40.97 37.44
C GLY A 86 -48.11 40.97 38.58
N TRP A 87 -47.45 39.85 38.85
CA TRP A 87 -46.29 39.83 39.76
C TRP A 87 -45.07 40.48 39.12
N GLN A 88 -44.30 41.18 39.94
CA GLN A 88 -42.92 41.59 39.66
C GLN A 88 -41.96 40.86 40.60
N SER A 89 -40.74 40.59 40.14
CA SER A 89 -39.70 39.99 40.98
C SER A 89 -38.32 40.58 40.70
N TRP A 90 -37.49 40.62 41.73
CA TRP A 90 -36.05 40.91 41.62
C TRP A 90 -35.28 40.00 42.57
N LEU A 91 -33.99 39.84 42.33
CA LEU A 91 -33.10 39.04 43.17
C LEU A 91 -32.14 39.94 43.94
N GLU A 92 -31.95 39.66 45.22
CA GLU A 92 -31.01 40.35 46.10
C GLU A 92 -30.05 39.33 46.73
N ALA A 93 -28.75 39.45 46.47
CA ALA A 93 -27.72 38.60 47.04
C ALA A 93 -27.55 38.87 48.54
N VAL A 94 -27.63 37.80 49.35
CA VAL A 94 -27.46 37.84 50.81
C VAL A 94 -26.24 37.07 51.30
N GLY A 95 -25.63 36.25 50.44
CA GLY A 95 -24.40 35.52 50.76
C GLY A 95 -23.69 35.03 49.50
N ARG A 96 -22.36 34.96 49.56
CA ARG A 96 -21.51 34.45 48.48
C ARG A 96 -20.42 33.57 49.07
N SER A 97 -20.06 32.52 48.34
CA SER A 97 -18.94 31.63 48.69
C SER A 97 -18.20 31.23 47.41
N GLY A 98 -16.88 31.06 47.51
CA GLY A 98 -16.02 30.78 46.36
C GLY A 98 -15.67 32.00 45.52
N THR A 99 -14.98 31.77 44.41
CA THR A 99 -14.53 32.81 43.48
C THR A 99 -14.91 32.46 42.05
N GLY A 100 -15.26 33.46 41.26
CA GLY A 100 -15.67 33.28 39.87
C GLY A 100 -16.30 34.55 39.33
N GLN A 101 -16.30 34.70 38.01
CA GLN A 101 -17.08 35.71 37.35
C GLN A 101 -18.47 35.18 37.01
N TYR A 102 -19.54 35.92 37.30
CA TYR A 102 -20.91 35.50 37.00
C TYR A 102 -21.86 36.68 36.89
N ALA A 103 -22.93 36.46 36.14
CA ALA A 103 -24.10 37.34 36.09
C ALA A 103 -25.36 36.48 36.12
N ILE A 104 -26.26 36.76 37.06
CA ILE A 104 -27.57 36.13 37.17
C ILE A 104 -28.59 37.16 36.71
N ALA A 105 -29.33 36.84 35.66
CA ALA A 105 -30.33 37.71 35.06
C ALA A 105 -31.71 37.07 35.11
N LEU A 106 -32.73 37.90 35.31
CA LEU A 106 -34.14 37.52 35.32
C LEU A 106 -34.86 38.30 34.23
N GLY A 107 -35.56 37.62 33.32
CA GLY A 107 -36.23 38.26 32.19
C GLY A 107 -35.32 39.11 31.31
N GLY A 108 -34.04 38.72 31.20
CA GLY A 108 -33.00 39.46 30.46
C GLY A 108 -32.37 40.64 31.22
N GLN A 109 -32.82 40.96 32.44
CA GLN A 109 -32.25 42.02 33.26
C GLN A 109 -31.27 41.46 34.29
N VAL A 110 -30.02 41.94 34.29
CA VAL A 110 -28.99 41.51 35.26
C VAL A 110 -29.43 41.90 36.67
N GLN A 111 -29.50 40.91 37.55
CA GLN A 111 -29.90 41.07 38.95
C GLN A 111 -28.71 41.04 39.89
N ILE A 112 -27.83 40.05 39.74
CA ILE A 112 -26.71 39.82 40.65
C ILE A 112 -25.44 39.59 39.83
N THR A 113 -24.36 40.25 40.23
CA THR A 113 -23.00 39.97 39.76
C THR A 113 -22.06 39.84 40.97
N GLN A 114 -20.77 39.79 40.72
CA GLN A 114 -19.71 39.79 41.74
C GLN A 114 -19.72 41.11 42.55
N SER A 115 -20.07 42.23 41.91
CA SER A 115 -20.11 43.57 42.51
C SER A 115 -21.53 44.12 42.70
N GLN A 116 -22.51 43.63 41.95
CA GLN A 116 -23.92 44.04 42.06
C GLN A 116 -24.69 43.07 42.96
N ASN A 117 -25.32 43.61 44.02
CA ASN A 117 -26.09 42.83 44.98
C ASN A 117 -27.59 42.71 44.65
N SER A 118 -28.14 43.57 43.79
CA SER A 118 -29.56 43.56 43.44
C SER A 118 -29.79 44.24 42.09
N GLY A 119 -30.88 43.90 41.40
CA GLY A 119 -31.30 44.51 40.14
C GLY A 119 -32.69 45.12 40.19
N PRO A 120 -33.18 45.66 39.05
CA PRO A 120 -34.50 46.25 38.97
C PRO A 120 -35.61 45.18 39.04
N PRO A 121 -36.82 45.53 39.50
CA PRO A 121 -38.00 44.67 39.41
C PRO A 121 -38.34 44.29 37.96
N VAL A 122 -38.57 43.00 37.72
CA VAL A 122 -38.89 42.41 36.41
C VAL A 122 -40.32 41.89 36.45
N ALA A 123 -41.12 42.22 35.43
CA ALA A 123 -42.46 41.66 35.28
C ALA A 123 -42.39 40.15 35.03
N ILE A 124 -43.14 39.38 35.82
CA ILE A 124 -43.14 37.92 35.74
C ILE A 124 -44.33 37.48 34.88
N SER A 125 -43.99 36.95 33.71
CA SER A 125 -44.88 36.25 32.78
C SER A 125 -44.71 34.74 32.90
N GLN A 126 -45.55 33.97 32.20
CA GLN A 126 -45.66 32.51 32.33
C GLN A 126 -44.32 31.75 32.20
N ASN A 127 -43.36 32.26 31.43
CA ASN A 127 -42.04 31.64 31.21
C ASN A 127 -40.90 32.65 31.33
N THR A 128 -40.82 33.40 32.43
CA THR A 128 -39.78 34.42 32.57
C THR A 128 -38.41 33.74 32.80
N PRO A 129 -37.42 33.91 31.90
CA PRO A 129 -36.19 33.16 31.96
C PRO A 129 -35.27 33.60 33.10
N LEU A 130 -34.69 32.63 33.80
CA LEU A 130 -33.59 32.82 34.72
C LEU A 130 -32.30 32.41 34.01
N GLN A 131 -31.54 33.41 33.58
CA GLN A 131 -30.28 33.23 32.88
C GLN A 131 -29.11 33.33 33.85
N TRP A 132 -28.13 32.46 33.67
CA TRP A 132 -26.94 32.41 34.49
C TRP A 132 -25.71 32.31 33.59
N GLN A 133 -24.92 33.37 33.60
CA GLN A 133 -23.62 33.44 32.98
C GLN A 133 -22.53 33.17 34.00
N THR A 134 -21.49 32.42 33.62
CA THR A 134 -20.33 32.17 34.48
C THR A 134 -19.04 32.09 33.69
N LEU A 135 -17.94 32.50 34.31
CA LEU A 135 -16.56 32.22 33.94
C LEU A 135 -15.79 31.99 35.24
N ALA A 136 -15.54 30.72 35.56
CA ALA A 136 -14.91 30.32 36.81
C ALA A 136 -14.03 29.09 36.59
N THR A 137 -13.09 28.84 37.48
CA THR A 137 -12.28 27.61 37.53
C THR A 137 -12.61 26.73 38.73
N GLN A 138 -13.27 27.32 39.74
CA GLN A 138 -13.62 26.65 41.00
C GLN A 138 -15.10 26.82 41.30
N ARG A 139 -15.60 25.96 42.19
CA ARG A 139 -16.98 26.02 42.67
C ARG A 139 -17.26 27.35 43.35
N TYR A 140 -18.45 27.90 43.11
CA TYR A 140 -18.97 29.03 43.87
C TYR A 140 -20.46 28.89 44.11
N SER A 141 -20.95 29.62 45.12
CA SER A 141 -22.37 29.69 45.44
C SER A 141 -22.81 31.11 45.76
N VAL A 142 -24.03 31.45 45.37
CA VAL A 142 -24.70 32.72 45.67
C VAL A 142 -26.04 32.40 46.31
N LEU A 143 -26.25 32.83 47.55
CA LEU A 143 -27.55 32.82 48.19
C LEU A 143 -28.24 34.16 47.94
N ALA A 144 -29.45 34.13 47.40
CA ALA A 144 -30.25 35.29 47.09
C ALA A 144 -31.64 35.22 47.72
N ARG A 145 -32.22 36.37 48.02
CA ARG A 145 -33.65 36.57 48.25
C ARG A 145 -34.30 36.91 46.93
N ALA A 146 -35.28 36.11 46.51
CA ALA A 146 -36.21 36.45 45.46
C ALA A 146 -37.40 37.18 46.09
N TRP A 147 -37.53 38.46 45.78
CA TRP A 147 -38.65 39.28 46.19
C TRP A 147 -39.76 39.19 45.14
N PHE A 148 -41.01 39.17 45.58
CA PHE A 148 -42.20 39.16 44.73
C PHE A 148 -43.16 40.25 45.17
N ARG A 149 -43.65 41.06 44.23
CA ARG A 149 -44.60 42.15 44.51
C ARG A 149 -45.79 42.13 43.56
N GLN A 150 -46.99 42.27 44.09
CA GLN A 150 -48.23 42.47 43.32
C GLN A 150 -49.24 43.26 44.17
N GLY A 151 -49.73 44.39 43.68
CA GLY A 151 -50.86 45.12 44.32
C GLY A 151 -50.67 45.48 45.80
N GLY A 152 -49.42 45.75 46.24
CA GLY A 152 -49.09 46.05 47.65
C GLY A 152 -48.70 44.83 48.50
N ILE A 153 -48.95 43.61 48.02
CA ILE A 153 -48.50 42.36 48.65
C ILE A 153 -47.04 42.12 48.30
N THR A 154 -46.23 41.76 49.30
CA THR A 154 -44.82 41.38 49.13
C THR A 154 -44.57 40.00 49.71
N ALA A 155 -43.86 39.15 48.97
CA ALA A 155 -43.44 37.83 49.43
C ALA A 155 -41.93 37.62 49.15
N VAL A 156 -41.27 36.81 49.98
CA VAL A 156 -39.84 36.51 49.86
C VAL A 156 -39.62 35.01 49.86
N GLN A 157 -38.74 34.55 48.98
CA GLN A 157 -38.25 33.18 48.97
C GLN A 157 -36.73 33.17 48.77
N LEU A 158 -36.06 32.13 49.24
CA LEU A 158 -34.62 32.01 49.05
C LEU A 158 -34.32 31.23 47.78
N VAL A 159 -33.27 31.65 47.09
CA VAL A 159 -32.74 30.99 45.91
C VAL A 159 -31.23 30.82 46.09
N ASN A 160 -30.76 29.57 46.06
CA ASN A 160 -29.35 29.26 46.11
C ASN A 160 -28.87 28.88 44.71
N PHE A 161 -27.88 29.61 44.21
CA PHE A 161 -27.19 29.30 42.97
C PHE A 161 -25.87 28.63 43.33
N THR A 162 -25.63 27.38 42.92
CA THR A 162 -24.34 26.70 43.08
C THR A 162 -23.80 26.24 41.73
N ALA A 163 -22.63 26.74 41.35
CA ALA A 163 -21.95 26.36 40.11
C ALA A 163 -20.75 25.49 40.46
N GLU A 164 -20.62 24.33 39.82
CA GLU A 164 -19.55 23.37 40.09
C GLU A 164 -18.72 23.08 38.82
N PRO A 165 -17.37 23.12 38.90
CA PRO A 165 -16.53 22.78 37.75
C PRO A 165 -16.72 21.32 37.37
N MET A 166 -16.84 21.05 36.07
CA MET A 166 -16.78 19.69 35.55
C MET A 166 -15.38 19.10 35.70
N SER A 167 -15.32 17.80 35.93
CA SER A 167 -14.10 17.02 35.94
C SER A 167 -13.82 16.45 34.56
N LYS A 168 -12.54 16.31 34.18
CA LYS A 168 -12.14 15.57 32.99
C LYS A 168 -12.34 14.09 33.25
N LEU A 169 -13.27 13.46 32.54
CA LEU A 169 -13.59 12.04 32.65
C LEU A 169 -12.84 11.19 31.63
N TYR A 170 -12.57 11.77 30.46
CA TYR A 170 -11.84 11.12 29.37
C TYR A 170 -11.06 12.16 28.56
N SER A 171 -9.93 11.76 28.02
CA SER A 171 -9.12 12.58 27.12
C SER A 171 -8.34 11.67 26.19
N GLN A 172 -8.46 11.90 24.89
CA GLN A 172 -7.67 11.23 23.87
C GLN A 172 -6.89 12.28 23.07
N THR A 173 -5.59 12.04 22.95
CA THR A 173 -4.73 12.66 21.93
C THR A 173 -4.24 11.54 21.04
N PHE A 174 -3.98 11.84 19.77
CA PHE A 174 -3.60 10.83 18.80
C PHE A 174 -2.15 11.03 18.40
N SER A 175 -1.41 9.93 18.26
CA SER A 175 -0.04 9.99 17.77
C SER A 175 0.39 8.72 17.07
N CYS A 176 1.28 8.87 16.10
CA CYS A 176 1.97 7.77 15.46
C CYS A 176 3.33 8.22 14.95
N GLY A 177 4.33 7.33 15.06
CA GLY A 177 5.63 7.53 14.46
C GLY A 177 5.58 7.48 12.93
N THR A 178 6.73 7.69 12.29
CA THR A 178 6.89 7.44 10.86
C THR A 178 7.47 6.04 10.67
N THR A 179 6.89 5.30 9.74
CA THR A 179 7.32 3.96 9.32
C THR A 179 7.90 4.05 7.91
N THR A 180 8.94 3.27 7.66
CA THR A 180 9.51 3.08 6.33
C THR A 180 9.28 1.65 5.89
N TYR A 181 8.59 1.49 4.78
CA TYR A 181 8.49 0.23 4.05
C TYR A 181 9.51 0.24 2.90
N VAL A 182 10.20 -0.88 2.69
CA VAL A 182 11.21 -1.04 1.64
C VAL A 182 10.97 -2.35 0.90
N GLU A 183 10.94 -2.28 -0.42
CA GLU A 183 10.98 -3.41 -1.34
C GLU A 183 12.27 -3.32 -2.18
N GLN A 184 13.02 -4.42 -2.20
CA GLN A 184 14.33 -4.55 -2.85
C GLN A 184 14.24 -5.33 -4.16
N PHE A 185 13.08 -5.93 -4.46
CA PHE A 185 12.87 -6.82 -5.62
C PHE A 185 13.82 -8.04 -5.66
N ASN A 186 14.32 -8.45 -4.50
CA ASN A 186 15.16 -9.65 -4.38
C ASN A 186 14.30 -10.92 -4.41
N TYR A 187 13.86 -11.31 -5.60
CA TYR A 187 13.03 -12.50 -5.82
C TYR A 187 13.82 -13.67 -6.42
N CYS A 188 15.14 -13.67 -6.21
CA CYS A 188 16.03 -14.73 -6.65
C CYS A 188 16.36 -15.68 -5.50
N THR A 189 16.42 -16.98 -5.81
CA THR A 189 16.87 -18.02 -4.88
C THR A 189 17.95 -18.86 -5.53
N THR A 190 18.97 -19.22 -4.77
CA THR A 190 20.00 -20.16 -5.23
C THR A 190 19.44 -21.58 -5.17
N GLN A 191 19.41 -22.29 -6.30
CA GLN A 191 19.00 -23.69 -6.39
C GLN A 191 20.16 -24.57 -6.84
N THR A 192 20.32 -25.71 -6.17
CA THR A 192 21.22 -26.77 -6.63
C THR A 192 20.47 -27.62 -7.67
N PHE A 193 21.08 -27.83 -8.83
CA PHE A 193 20.56 -28.73 -9.86
C PHE A 193 21.54 -29.86 -10.13
N SER A 194 21.00 -31.00 -10.54
CA SER A 194 21.76 -32.17 -10.95
C SER A 194 20.96 -32.95 -11.99
N TYR A 195 21.42 -32.89 -13.23
CA TYR A 195 20.89 -33.64 -14.35
C TYR A 195 21.82 -34.78 -14.70
N SER A 196 21.27 -35.92 -15.08
CA SER A 196 22.05 -37.06 -15.55
C SER A 196 21.33 -37.83 -16.65
N ASP A 197 22.13 -38.47 -17.49
CA ASP A 197 21.71 -39.36 -18.57
C ASP A 197 22.71 -40.51 -18.66
N SER A 198 22.24 -41.73 -18.41
CA SER A 198 23.03 -42.97 -18.52
C SER A 198 23.02 -43.55 -19.94
N PHE A 199 22.45 -42.82 -20.92
CA PHE A 199 22.30 -43.27 -22.31
C PHE A 199 21.63 -44.65 -22.48
N SER A 200 20.84 -45.08 -21.51
CA SER A 200 20.21 -46.41 -21.47
C SER A 200 18.98 -46.52 -22.38
N TYR A 201 19.13 -46.11 -23.63
CA TYR A 201 18.11 -46.13 -24.66
C TYR A 201 18.25 -47.35 -25.57
N THR A 202 17.25 -47.61 -26.41
CA THR A 202 17.34 -48.58 -27.52
C THR A 202 17.58 -47.89 -28.86
N THR A 203 17.25 -46.61 -28.97
CA THR A 203 17.44 -45.74 -30.14
C THR A 203 17.80 -44.33 -29.67
N LEU A 204 18.38 -43.50 -30.54
CA LEU A 204 18.76 -42.13 -30.17
C LEU A 204 17.51 -41.25 -29.93
N PRO A 205 17.39 -40.63 -28.75
CA PRO A 205 16.32 -39.65 -28.50
C PRO A 205 16.42 -38.43 -29.42
N PRO A 206 15.31 -37.69 -29.64
CA PRO A 206 15.27 -36.56 -30.57
C PRO A 206 16.17 -35.37 -30.16
N TYR A 207 16.54 -35.26 -28.88
CA TYR A 207 17.47 -34.24 -28.39
C TYR A 207 18.95 -34.62 -28.59
N ILE A 208 19.25 -35.84 -29.08
CA ILE A 208 20.60 -36.22 -29.49
C ILE A 208 20.65 -36.21 -31.02
N THR A 209 21.33 -35.19 -31.55
CA THR A 209 21.56 -35.03 -32.99
C THR A 209 22.97 -35.50 -33.36
N LYS A 210 23.32 -35.46 -34.64
CA LYS A 210 24.59 -35.98 -35.16
C LYS A 210 25.27 -34.93 -36.00
N TYR A 211 26.57 -34.75 -35.80
CA TYR A 211 27.45 -34.09 -36.75
C TYR A 211 28.34 -35.16 -37.38
N LEU A 212 28.23 -35.33 -38.71
CA LEU A 212 28.86 -36.43 -39.43
C LEU A 212 29.67 -35.86 -40.60
N ASN A 213 30.99 -35.98 -40.53
CA ASN A 213 31.91 -35.70 -41.62
C ASN A 213 32.88 -36.87 -41.76
N TYR A 214 32.44 -37.93 -42.44
CA TYR A 214 33.18 -39.19 -42.59
C TYR A 214 32.96 -39.76 -44.00
N ASP A 215 33.68 -40.82 -44.36
CA ASP A 215 33.48 -41.56 -45.61
C ASP A 215 32.63 -42.81 -45.35
N PRO A 216 31.45 -42.97 -45.99
CA PRO A 216 30.61 -44.15 -45.78
C PRO A 216 31.24 -45.45 -46.31
N THR A 217 32.30 -45.40 -47.13
CA THR A 217 33.03 -46.61 -47.55
C THR A 217 33.97 -47.14 -46.49
N THR A 218 34.38 -46.29 -45.53
CA THR A 218 35.28 -46.66 -44.43
C THR A 218 34.49 -47.08 -43.20
N VAL A 219 33.33 -46.45 -42.94
CA VAL A 219 32.45 -46.80 -41.82
C VAL A 219 31.05 -47.19 -42.31
N THR A 220 30.78 -48.49 -42.45
CA THR A 220 29.50 -49.01 -42.99
C THR A 220 28.41 -49.22 -41.95
N VAL A 221 28.75 -49.12 -40.66
CA VAL A 221 27.82 -49.13 -39.52
C VAL A 221 27.55 -47.69 -39.06
N PRO A 222 26.36 -47.36 -38.51
CA PRO A 222 26.05 -45.98 -38.10
C PRO A 222 27.14 -45.39 -37.18
N PRO A 223 27.82 -44.29 -37.56
CA PRO A 223 28.93 -43.72 -36.78
C PRO A 223 28.53 -43.22 -35.38
N VAL A 224 27.25 -42.92 -35.21
CA VAL A 224 26.63 -42.62 -33.91
C VAL A 224 25.46 -43.57 -33.71
N SER A 225 25.52 -44.38 -32.66
CA SER A 225 24.52 -45.39 -32.32
C SER A 225 24.42 -45.60 -30.81
N ILE A 226 23.37 -46.28 -30.36
CA ILE A 226 23.36 -46.87 -29.01
C ILE A 226 23.93 -48.29 -29.10
N ASP A 227 24.92 -48.60 -28.28
CA ASP A 227 25.53 -49.93 -28.18
C ASP A 227 25.02 -50.64 -26.92
N THR A 228 24.29 -51.75 -27.11
CA THR A 228 23.70 -52.53 -26.02
C THR A 228 24.62 -53.61 -25.48
N THR A 229 25.86 -53.71 -25.97
CA THR A 229 26.80 -54.79 -25.64
C THR A 229 28.06 -54.28 -24.92
N ASN A 230 28.53 -53.10 -25.27
CA ASN A 230 29.72 -52.47 -24.69
C ASN A 230 29.34 -51.14 -24.03
N SER A 231 30.00 -50.84 -22.90
CA SER A 231 29.86 -49.58 -22.15
C SER A 231 31.12 -49.37 -21.28
N PRO A 232 31.46 -48.12 -20.91
CA PRO A 232 32.41 -47.83 -19.83
C PRO A 232 31.92 -48.29 -18.44
N THR A 233 30.61 -48.35 -18.21
CA THR A 233 30.00 -48.82 -16.95
C THR A 233 29.04 -49.97 -17.18
N THR A 234 27.78 -49.72 -17.56
CA THR A 234 26.77 -50.76 -17.83
C THR A 234 26.06 -50.50 -19.16
N PRO A 235 26.02 -51.44 -20.12
CA PRO A 235 25.28 -51.24 -21.37
C PRO A 235 23.78 -51.00 -21.10
N PRO A 236 23.08 -50.18 -21.91
CA PRO A 236 23.50 -49.56 -23.17
C PRO A 236 24.33 -48.28 -23.00
N SER A 237 25.18 -47.94 -23.98
CA SER A 237 25.94 -46.69 -24.02
C SER A 237 25.83 -45.95 -25.36
N LEU A 238 26.07 -44.65 -25.36
CA LEU A 238 26.18 -43.87 -26.58
C LEU A 238 27.53 -44.15 -27.23
N LYS A 239 27.55 -44.67 -28.45
CA LYS A 239 28.78 -44.99 -29.18
C LYS A 239 29.01 -43.98 -30.30
N THR A 240 30.25 -43.49 -30.38
CA THR A 240 30.78 -42.75 -31.52
C THR A 240 31.98 -43.49 -32.10
N GLN A 241 32.05 -43.59 -33.42
CA GLN A 241 33.12 -44.29 -34.13
C GLN A 241 33.45 -43.58 -35.42
N VAL A 242 34.70 -43.63 -35.84
CA VAL A 242 35.18 -42.94 -37.04
C VAL A 242 36.42 -43.62 -37.59
N ASP A 243 36.64 -43.44 -38.89
CA ASP A 243 37.90 -43.66 -39.60
C ASP A 243 38.16 -42.39 -40.43
N ALA A 244 39.42 -42.14 -40.78
CA ALA A 244 39.82 -41.06 -41.66
C ALA A 244 39.08 -41.14 -43.01
N LYS A 245 38.93 -39.99 -43.65
CA LYS A 245 38.36 -39.93 -45.01
C LYS A 245 39.47 -40.23 -46.02
N ARG A 246 39.07 -40.65 -47.23
CA ARG A 246 39.99 -40.73 -48.39
C ARG A 246 40.78 -39.44 -48.62
N THR A 247 40.15 -38.31 -48.29
CA THR A 247 40.77 -36.99 -48.32
C THR A 247 40.38 -36.24 -47.06
N GLY A 248 41.35 -36.07 -46.15
CA GLY A 248 41.19 -35.33 -44.89
C GLY A 248 40.75 -36.20 -43.70
N ALA A 249 40.46 -35.55 -42.58
CA ALA A 249 40.08 -36.20 -41.34
C ALA A 249 38.62 -36.67 -41.35
N GLY A 250 38.35 -37.78 -40.67
CA GLY A 250 37.02 -38.17 -40.26
C GLY A 250 36.66 -37.48 -38.94
N VAL A 251 35.48 -36.85 -38.87
CA VAL A 251 34.96 -36.18 -37.68
C VAL A 251 33.53 -36.64 -37.44
N VAL A 252 33.28 -37.24 -36.29
CA VAL A 252 31.94 -37.71 -35.90
C VAL A 252 31.64 -37.21 -34.51
N ALA A 253 30.46 -36.62 -34.33
CA ALA A 253 29.97 -36.22 -33.02
C ALA A 253 28.52 -36.61 -32.79
N ALA A 254 28.24 -37.05 -31.56
CA ALA A 254 26.90 -37.09 -31.02
C ALA A 254 26.65 -35.78 -30.25
N VAL A 255 25.67 -34.99 -30.67
CA VAL A 255 25.36 -33.67 -30.11
C VAL A 255 24.16 -33.78 -29.18
N TYR A 256 24.39 -33.70 -27.89
CA TYR A 256 23.37 -33.65 -26.85
C TYR A 256 22.86 -32.23 -26.67
N ASN A 257 21.64 -31.95 -27.14
CA ASN A 257 21.00 -30.65 -26.99
C ASN A 257 20.47 -30.50 -25.55
N THR A 258 21.25 -29.82 -24.70
CA THR A 258 20.91 -29.60 -23.29
C THR A 258 19.72 -28.67 -23.16
N ALA A 259 19.63 -27.64 -24.00
CA ALA A 259 18.50 -26.71 -23.99
C ALA A 259 17.16 -27.43 -24.28
N ALA A 260 17.14 -28.33 -25.27
CA ALA A 260 15.94 -29.10 -25.62
C ALA A 260 15.55 -30.16 -24.57
N ARG A 261 16.51 -30.65 -23.79
CA ARG A 261 16.30 -31.75 -22.83
C ARG A 261 16.06 -31.26 -21.40
N TRP A 262 16.82 -30.27 -20.94
CA TRP A 262 16.84 -29.80 -19.56
C TRP A 262 16.61 -28.28 -19.41
N GLY A 263 16.46 -27.54 -20.52
CA GLY A 263 16.35 -26.08 -20.52
C GLY A 263 17.72 -25.38 -20.50
N LEU A 264 17.70 -24.05 -20.39
CA LEU A 264 18.92 -23.24 -20.33
C LEU A 264 19.61 -23.45 -18.96
N ILE A 265 20.86 -23.91 -18.98
CA ILE A 265 21.67 -24.16 -17.79
C ILE A 265 22.80 -23.14 -17.73
N GLN A 266 22.90 -22.35 -16.67
CA GLN A 266 24.00 -21.39 -16.51
C GLN A 266 25.35 -22.13 -16.56
N SER A 267 26.32 -21.64 -17.34
CA SER A 267 27.60 -22.33 -17.52
C SER A 267 28.57 -22.10 -16.36
N TYR A 268 28.68 -20.89 -15.82
CA TYR A 268 29.66 -20.58 -14.79
C TYR A 268 29.41 -21.34 -13.49
N GLY A 269 30.42 -22.05 -12.98
CA GLY A 269 30.30 -22.84 -11.74
C GLY A 269 29.59 -24.19 -11.92
N THR A 270 29.10 -24.49 -13.13
CA THR A 270 28.48 -25.77 -13.47
C THR A 270 29.54 -26.83 -13.74
N THR A 271 29.32 -28.03 -13.23
CA THR A 271 30.17 -29.20 -13.45
C THR A 271 29.57 -30.10 -14.51
N VAL A 272 30.32 -30.37 -15.58
CA VAL A 272 29.97 -31.34 -16.62
C VAL A 272 30.84 -32.58 -16.44
N ALA A 273 30.22 -33.75 -16.48
CA ALA A 273 30.92 -35.01 -16.27
C ALA A 273 30.37 -36.13 -17.18
N VAL A 274 31.25 -37.01 -17.65
CA VAL A 274 30.89 -38.16 -18.51
C VAL A 274 31.98 -39.24 -18.39
N SER A 275 31.57 -40.51 -18.45
CA SER A 275 32.44 -41.68 -18.47
C SER A 275 32.66 -42.07 -19.92
N LEU A 276 33.89 -42.41 -20.30
CA LEU A 276 34.19 -42.84 -21.66
C LEU A 276 35.08 -44.08 -21.68
N ARG A 277 34.82 -45.02 -22.57
CA ARG A 277 35.69 -46.17 -22.84
C ARG A 277 36.21 -46.07 -24.26
N TYR A 278 37.52 -46.08 -24.42
CA TYR A 278 38.19 -45.97 -25.71
C TYR A 278 38.67 -47.35 -26.15
N GLN A 279 38.43 -47.70 -27.41
CA GLN A 279 38.92 -48.92 -28.03
C GLN A 279 39.36 -48.62 -29.45
N ARG A 280 40.52 -49.14 -29.81
CA ARG A 280 41.07 -49.11 -31.17
C ARG A 280 41.02 -50.51 -31.78
N ASP A 281 40.92 -50.59 -33.10
CA ASP A 281 41.10 -51.86 -33.80
C ASP A 281 42.57 -52.28 -33.74
N THR A 282 42.85 -53.36 -33.01
CA THR A 282 44.20 -53.93 -32.88
C THR A 282 44.40 -55.18 -33.73
N VAL A 283 43.36 -55.63 -34.44
CA VAL A 283 43.37 -56.87 -35.23
C VAL A 283 44.01 -56.61 -36.60
N VAL A 284 43.99 -55.37 -37.07
CA VAL A 284 44.69 -54.93 -38.27
C VAL A 284 45.79 -53.96 -37.86
N ALA A 285 47.04 -54.22 -38.24
CA ALA A 285 48.19 -53.35 -37.93
C ALA A 285 48.19 -52.04 -38.76
N THR A 286 47.01 -51.44 -38.98
CA THR A 286 46.77 -50.32 -39.91
C THR A 286 46.43 -49.00 -39.23
N ASP A 287 45.89 -48.98 -38.01
CA ASP A 287 45.65 -47.71 -37.31
C ASP A 287 46.99 -47.05 -36.93
N THR A 288 47.17 -45.82 -37.41
CA THR A 288 48.38 -45.03 -37.25
C THR A 288 48.57 -44.41 -35.87
N GLN A 289 47.62 -44.56 -34.94
CA GLN A 289 47.54 -43.84 -33.66
C GLN A 289 47.63 -42.33 -33.91
N ASN A 290 46.55 -41.76 -34.39
CA ASN A 290 46.37 -40.33 -34.63
C ASN A 290 45.00 -39.86 -34.08
N ASN A 291 44.48 -40.59 -33.10
CA ASN A 291 43.10 -40.53 -32.64
C ASN A 291 42.92 -39.46 -31.57
N VAL A 292 41.87 -38.65 -31.71
CA VAL A 292 41.47 -37.65 -30.71
C VAL A 292 40.00 -37.86 -30.37
N ALA A 293 39.71 -37.93 -29.07
CA ALA A 293 38.33 -37.90 -28.58
C ALA A 293 38.17 -36.69 -27.67
N TYR A 294 37.07 -35.95 -27.77
CA TYR A 294 36.84 -34.78 -26.94
C TYR A 294 35.39 -34.52 -26.65
N ILE A 295 35.18 -33.81 -25.54
CA ILE A 295 33.90 -33.26 -25.15
C ILE A 295 33.94 -31.80 -25.54
N SER A 296 33.03 -31.39 -26.41
CA SER A 296 32.84 -30.00 -26.80
C SER A 296 31.58 -29.45 -26.11
N ILE A 297 31.66 -28.27 -25.50
CA ILE A 297 30.54 -27.64 -24.78
C ILE A 297 30.25 -26.30 -25.45
N ALA A 298 29.02 -26.14 -25.94
CA ALA A 298 28.52 -24.90 -26.52
C ALA A 298 27.95 -23.98 -25.43
N VAL A 299 28.46 -22.75 -25.36
CA VAL A 299 27.97 -21.71 -24.45
C VAL A 299 27.50 -20.51 -25.25
N ASP A 300 26.26 -20.12 -25.01
CA ASP A 300 25.59 -18.90 -25.47
C ASP A 300 25.82 -17.81 -24.41
N ARG A 301 26.48 -16.71 -24.77
CA ARG A 301 26.84 -15.62 -23.85
C ARG A 301 25.88 -14.44 -23.93
N ASP A 302 25.28 -14.19 -25.09
CA ASP A 302 24.41 -13.04 -25.33
C ASP A 302 22.92 -13.37 -25.32
N GLY A 303 22.56 -14.65 -25.21
CA GLY A 303 21.19 -15.14 -25.07
C GLY A 303 20.44 -15.28 -26.39
N ASP A 304 21.13 -15.22 -27.53
CA ASP A 304 20.51 -15.34 -28.86
C ASP A 304 20.10 -16.79 -29.24
N GLY A 305 20.40 -17.75 -28.36
CA GLY A 305 20.12 -19.17 -28.55
C GLY A 305 21.17 -19.89 -29.40
N ARG A 306 22.30 -19.25 -29.73
CA ARG A 306 23.39 -19.79 -30.54
C ARG A 306 24.69 -19.90 -29.71
N PRO A 307 25.59 -20.83 -30.04
CA PRO A 307 26.88 -20.92 -29.37
C PRO A 307 27.81 -19.77 -29.78
N ASP A 308 28.23 -18.94 -28.83
CA ASP A 308 29.32 -17.97 -28.98
C ASP A 308 30.69 -18.58 -28.70
N VAL A 309 30.71 -19.54 -27.78
CA VAL A 309 31.93 -20.12 -27.21
C VAL A 309 31.86 -21.64 -27.22
N GLU A 310 32.99 -22.26 -27.57
CA GLU A 310 33.15 -23.71 -27.59
C GLU A 310 34.30 -24.13 -26.65
N LEU A 311 33.98 -24.84 -25.57
CA LEU A 311 34.96 -25.41 -24.64
C LEU A 311 35.27 -26.85 -25.03
N ILE A 312 36.53 -27.13 -25.36
CA ILE A 312 37.00 -28.40 -25.92
C ILE A 312 37.94 -29.09 -24.93
N TYR A 313 37.46 -30.18 -24.34
CA TYR A 313 38.21 -31.03 -23.42
C TYR A 313 38.63 -32.31 -24.13
N TYR A 314 39.91 -32.41 -24.48
CA TYR A 314 40.39 -33.48 -25.37
C TYR A 314 41.30 -34.50 -24.69
N TYR A 315 41.13 -35.73 -25.17
CA TYR A 315 41.98 -36.88 -24.94
C TYR A 315 42.64 -37.30 -26.26
N TYR A 316 43.80 -37.94 -26.19
CA TYR A 316 44.57 -38.32 -27.38
C TYR A 316 45.25 -39.69 -27.27
N ASP A 317 45.27 -40.46 -28.35
CA ASP A 317 46.11 -41.67 -28.53
C ASP A 317 46.92 -41.47 -29.81
N ILE A 318 48.13 -40.92 -29.66
CA ILE A 318 48.93 -40.44 -30.79
C ILE A 318 50.35 -40.98 -30.73
N ALA A 319 50.78 -41.70 -31.76
CA ALA A 319 52.16 -42.16 -31.90
C ALA A 319 53.10 -41.03 -32.37
N VAL A 320 54.38 -41.15 -32.06
CA VAL A 320 55.40 -40.09 -32.24
C VAL A 320 55.51 -39.55 -33.67
N ARG A 321 55.15 -40.36 -34.69
CA ARG A 321 55.28 -39.99 -36.11
C ARG A 321 54.03 -39.35 -36.70
N TYR A 322 52.95 -39.22 -35.93
CA TYR A 322 51.65 -38.75 -36.42
C TYR A 322 51.15 -37.56 -35.60
N SER A 323 50.03 -36.98 -36.05
CA SER A 323 49.37 -35.88 -35.37
C SER A 323 47.86 -36.08 -35.46
N GLY A 324 47.18 -35.84 -34.34
CA GLY A 324 45.74 -35.79 -34.28
C GLY A 324 45.22 -34.42 -34.72
N ALA A 325 43.90 -34.29 -34.80
CA ALA A 325 43.24 -33.05 -35.20
C ALA A 325 42.02 -32.75 -34.32
N ILE A 326 41.73 -31.47 -34.11
CA ILE A 326 40.54 -30.97 -33.43
C ILE A 326 39.78 -30.08 -34.40
N TYR A 327 38.46 -30.28 -34.48
CA TYR A 327 37.54 -29.51 -35.30
C TYR A 327 36.43 -28.87 -34.45
N SER A 328 35.95 -27.70 -34.85
CA SER A 328 34.76 -27.12 -34.24
C SER A 328 33.53 -27.92 -34.64
N VAL A 329 32.61 -28.15 -33.69
CA VAL A 329 31.31 -28.78 -33.95
C VAL A 329 30.13 -27.85 -33.66
N PHE A 330 30.38 -26.70 -33.01
CA PHE A 330 29.36 -25.73 -32.63
C PHE A 330 29.51 -24.36 -33.29
N VAL A 331 30.56 -23.59 -32.94
CA VAL A 331 30.66 -22.17 -33.37
C VAL A 331 30.92 -22.05 -34.87
N ASN A 332 31.78 -22.91 -35.42
CA ASN A 332 32.05 -22.97 -36.86
C ASN A 332 32.18 -24.44 -37.31
N PRO A 333 31.06 -25.18 -37.41
CA PRO A 333 31.07 -26.63 -37.59
C PRO A 333 31.90 -27.08 -38.80
N GLY A 334 32.91 -27.92 -38.55
CA GLY A 334 33.82 -28.44 -39.57
C GLY A 334 35.09 -27.64 -39.80
N ALA A 335 35.26 -26.50 -39.13
CA ALA A 335 36.52 -25.76 -39.17
C ALA A 335 37.63 -26.51 -38.43
N TYR A 336 38.78 -26.65 -39.07
CA TYR A 336 39.99 -27.18 -38.45
C TYR A 336 40.55 -26.17 -37.44
N LEU A 337 40.74 -26.60 -36.19
CA LEU A 337 41.14 -25.71 -35.10
C LEU A 337 42.60 -25.88 -34.68
N ALA A 338 43.06 -27.12 -34.53
CA ALA A 338 44.42 -27.41 -34.07
C ALA A 338 44.87 -28.83 -34.44
N SER A 339 46.18 -29.03 -34.58
CA SER A 339 46.80 -30.36 -34.51
C SER A 339 47.20 -30.70 -33.09
N VAL A 340 47.17 -32.01 -32.77
CA VAL A 340 47.58 -32.56 -31.48
C VAL A 340 48.84 -33.42 -31.68
N SER A 341 49.89 -33.17 -30.89
CA SER A 341 51.12 -33.96 -30.94
C SER A 341 51.02 -35.25 -30.09
N SER A 342 52.01 -36.13 -30.21
CA SER A 342 52.16 -37.33 -29.35
C SER A 342 52.34 -37.01 -27.87
N THR A 343 52.72 -35.78 -27.50
CA THR A 343 52.76 -35.30 -26.12
C THR A 343 51.49 -34.59 -25.69
N GLY A 344 50.46 -34.55 -26.55
CA GLY A 344 49.19 -33.85 -26.31
C GLY A 344 49.27 -32.33 -26.47
N GLY A 345 50.37 -31.78 -26.98
CA GLY A 345 50.52 -30.35 -27.25
C GLY A 345 49.72 -29.91 -28.49
N LEU A 346 49.26 -28.66 -28.49
CA LEU A 346 48.48 -28.10 -29.60
C LEU A 346 49.30 -27.17 -30.49
N THR A 347 49.09 -27.26 -31.81
CA THR A 347 49.45 -26.21 -32.76
C THR A 347 48.18 -25.69 -33.42
N TYR A 348 47.85 -24.42 -33.19
CA TYR A 348 46.60 -23.81 -33.64
C TYR A 348 46.62 -23.49 -35.14
N ALA A 349 45.47 -23.61 -35.78
CA ALA A 349 45.24 -23.12 -37.13
C ALA A 349 45.34 -21.58 -37.19
N ALA A 350 45.59 -21.04 -38.38
CA ALA A 350 45.65 -19.58 -38.57
C ALA A 350 44.33 -18.92 -38.13
N GLY A 351 44.42 -17.90 -37.27
CA GLY A 351 43.26 -17.18 -36.74
C GLY A 351 42.57 -17.84 -35.54
N VAL A 352 43.00 -19.02 -35.11
CA VAL A 352 42.48 -19.69 -33.91
C VAL A 352 43.38 -19.39 -32.72
N SER A 353 42.77 -19.02 -31.59
CA SER A 353 43.48 -18.79 -30.32
C SER A 353 42.70 -19.39 -29.16
N ASN A 354 43.42 -19.80 -28.12
CA ASN A 354 42.81 -20.26 -26.87
C ASN A 354 42.38 -19.06 -26.03
N GLY A 355 41.15 -19.07 -25.51
CA GLY A 355 40.68 -18.08 -24.53
C GLY A 355 39.74 -17.00 -25.06
N THR A 356 39.38 -17.05 -26.35
CA THR A 356 38.43 -16.13 -26.99
C THR A 356 37.13 -16.86 -27.34
N THR A 357 37.04 -17.41 -28.54
CA THR A 357 35.92 -18.21 -29.04
C THR A 357 36.08 -19.68 -28.67
N TYR A 358 37.31 -20.19 -28.69
CA TYR A 358 37.64 -21.58 -28.41
C TYR A 358 38.47 -21.69 -27.15
N TYR A 359 38.10 -22.60 -26.26
CA TYR A 359 38.86 -22.90 -25.04
C TYR A 359 39.33 -24.35 -25.07
N PHE A 360 40.64 -24.56 -25.10
CA PHE A 360 41.23 -25.90 -25.21
C PHE A 360 41.81 -26.36 -23.89
N TYR A 361 41.41 -27.56 -23.48
CA TYR A 361 41.86 -28.19 -22.25
C TYR A 361 42.30 -29.62 -22.53
N ARG A 362 43.60 -29.87 -22.37
CA ARG A 362 44.14 -31.23 -22.39
C ARG A 362 43.66 -31.98 -21.16
N VAL A 363 43.00 -33.12 -21.37
CA VAL A 363 42.56 -33.98 -20.26
C VAL A 363 43.58 -35.08 -19.98
N GLY A 364 44.04 -35.81 -21.01
CA GLY A 364 45.04 -36.87 -20.84
C GLY A 364 45.25 -37.70 -22.10
N SER A 365 46.18 -38.67 -22.04
CA SER A 365 46.36 -39.69 -23.08
C SER A 365 45.42 -40.88 -22.87
N MET A 366 45.00 -41.52 -23.95
CA MET A 366 44.18 -42.74 -23.93
C MET A 366 44.97 -43.97 -24.36
N SER A 367 44.55 -45.12 -23.84
CA SER A 367 45.04 -46.45 -24.21
C SER A 367 43.85 -47.34 -24.54
N SER A 368 43.95 -48.13 -25.61
CA SER A 368 42.86 -49.02 -26.04
C SER A 368 42.40 -49.96 -24.92
N GLY A 369 41.09 -50.13 -24.78
CA GLY A 369 40.43 -50.98 -23.80
C GLY A 369 40.25 -50.35 -22.42
N GLN A 370 40.72 -49.11 -22.19
CA GLN A 370 40.61 -48.43 -20.90
C GLN A 370 39.37 -47.53 -20.81
N THR A 371 38.89 -47.34 -19.58
CA THR A 371 37.81 -46.42 -19.23
C THR A 371 38.37 -45.20 -18.49
N TYR A 372 37.83 -44.03 -18.80
CA TYR A 372 38.19 -42.74 -18.21
C TYR A 372 36.94 -42.03 -17.70
N ARG A 373 37.11 -41.17 -16.69
CA ARG A 373 36.05 -40.27 -16.21
C ARG A 373 36.47 -38.83 -16.45
N PHE A 374 35.65 -38.10 -17.20
CA PHE A 374 35.72 -36.65 -17.31
C PHE A 374 34.81 -36.02 -16.25
N SER A 375 35.32 -34.98 -15.59
CA SER A 375 34.53 -34.11 -14.70
C SER A 375 35.23 -32.76 -14.58
N ARG A 376 34.58 -31.67 -15.00
CA ARG A 376 35.13 -30.32 -14.94
C ARG A 376 34.06 -29.28 -14.62
N THR A 377 34.40 -28.37 -13.72
CA THR A 377 33.63 -27.16 -13.44
C THR A 377 34.03 -26.07 -14.44
N LEU A 378 33.03 -25.46 -15.09
CA LEU A 378 33.25 -24.45 -16.11
C LEU A 378 33.48 -23.08 -15.47
N ALA A 379 34.37 -22.29 -16.07
CA ALA A 379 34.74 -20.95 -15.63
C ALA A 379 34.34 -19.86 -16.63
N VAL A 380 33.38 -20.15 -17.50
CA VAL A 380 32.86 -19.24 -18.53
C VAL A 380 31.42 -18.90 -18.19
N SER A 381 31.04 -17.63 -18.28
CA SER A 381 29.66 -17.15 -18.12
C SER A 381 28.85 -17.33 -19.41
N GLY A 382 27.53 -17.52 -19.28
CA GLY A 382 26.61 -17.82 -20.37
C GLY A 382 25.66 -18.98 -20.01
N TYR A 383 25.02 -19.56 -21.02
CA TYR A 383 24.14 -20.72 -20.92
C TYR A 383 24.67 -21.89 -21.77
N ILE A 384 24.68 -23.10 -21.20
CA ILE A 384 25.04 -24.32 -21.92
C ILE A 384 23.86 -24.72 -22.81
N VAL A 385 24.03 -24.57 -24.13
CA VAL A 385 22.98 -24.89 -25.11
C VAL A 385 23.11 -26.31 -25.66
N ALA A 386 24.34 -26.86 -25.72
CA ALA A 386 24.59 -28.24 -26.12
C ALA A 386 25.96 -28.77 -25.66
N VAL A 387 26.09 -30.09 -25.61
CA VAL A 387 27.36 -30.81 -25.37
C VAL A 387 27.54 -31.87 -26.45
N ALA A 388 28.71 -31.92 -27.09
CA ALA A 388 29.03 -32.89 -28.12
C ALA A 388 30.11 -33.86 -27.65
N PHE A 389 29.90 -35.14 -27.96
CA PHE A 389 30.85 -36.22 -27.75
C PHE A 389 31.49 -36.53 -29.09
N VAL A 390 32.76 -36.15 -29.25
CA VAL A 390 33.41 -36.05 -30.55
C VAL A 390 34.57 -37.05 -30.64
N VAL A 391 34.69 -37.68 -31.81
CA VAL A 391 35.83 -38.53 -32.19
C VAL A 391 36.36 -38.06 -33.55
N VAL A 392 37.68 -37.99 -33.64
CA VAL A 392 38.41 -37.55 -34.84
C VAL A 392 39.55 -38.51 -35.12
N ASP A 393 39.58 -38.96 -36.37
CA ASP A 393 40.72 -39.63 -36.98
C ASP A 393 41.29 -38.71 -38.06
N ALA A 394 42.57 -38.37 -37.91
CA ALA A 394 43.19 -37.30 -38.67
C ALA A 394 43.63 -37.72 -40.09
N ALA A 395 43.99 -38.99 -40.32
CA ALA A 395 44.62 -39.44 -41.56
C ALA A 395 44.72 -40.97 -41.66
N TYR A 396 44.93 -41.47 -42.89
CA TYR A 396 45.08 -42.89 -43.25
C TYR A 396 43.80 -43.70 -43.07
N TYR A 397 43.03 -43.80 -44.15
CA TYR A 397 41.76 -44.54 -44.19
C TYR A 397 41.96 -46.03 -44.50
N ALA A 398 41.03 -46.87 -44.04
CA ALA A 398 40.92 -48.28 -44.42
C ALA A 398 39.53 -48.61 -45.00
N ASP A 399 39.49 -49.43 -46.06
CA ASP A 399 38.22 -49.87 -46.66
C ASP A 399 37.71 -51.14 -45.95
N GLY A 400 36.51 -51.13 -45.34
CA GLY A 400 35.80 -52.33 -44.88
C GLY A 400 35.14 -52.28 -43.49
N SER A 401 34.29 -53.27 -43.20
CA SER A 401 33.61 -53.45 -41.90
C SER A 401 34.21 -54.62 -41.12
N PRO A 402 34.38 -54.53 -39.78
CA PRO A 402 34.03 -53.40 -38.93
C PRO A 402 35.26 -52.51 -38.68
N ALA A 403 35.80 -51.81 -39.69
CA ALA A 403 37.00 -50.99 -39.53
C ALA A 403 36.64 -49.50 -39.40
N GLY A 404 36.03 -49.12 -38.29
CA GLY A 404 36.38 -47.81 -37.73
C GLY A 404 37.72 -47.99 -37.04
N ASP A 405 38.68 -47.09 -37.24
CA ASP A 405 40.01 -47.21 -36.62
C ASP A 405 39.90 -47.18 -35.08
N PHE A 406 38.91 -46.45 -34.54
CA PHE A 406 38.56 -46.52 -33.13
C PHE A 406 37.09 -46.18 -32.79
N TRP A 407 36.71 -46.58 -31.58
CA TRP A 407 35.40 -46.39 -30.95
C TRP A 407 35.54 -45.73 -29.59
N VAL A 408 34.57 -44.89 -29.25
CA VAL A 408 34.36 -44.40 -27.90
C VAL A 408 32.93 -44.66 -27.47
N TRP A 409 32.76 -45.31 -26.32
CA TRP A 409 31.48 -45.46 -25.64
C TRP A 409 31.38 -44.46 -24.51
N TRP A 410 30.33 -43.66 -24.51
CA TRP A 410 30.04 -42.60 -23.54
C TRP A 410 28.89 -43.04 -22.64
N ASP A 411 29.01 -42.77 -21.33
CA ASP A 411 28.03 -43.15 -20.31
C ASP A 411 28.06 -42.17 -19.12
N ASP A 412 27.06 -42.23 -18.25
CA ASP A 412 26.93 -41.41 -17.03
C ASP A 412 27.16 -39.91 -17.29
N PHE A 413 26.57 -39.38 -18.37
CA PHE A 413 26.61 -37.95 -18.65
C PHE A 413 25.84 -37.21 -17.57
N GLY A 414 26.43 -36.17 -17.00
CA GLY A 414 25.80 -35.38 -15.95
C GLY A 414 26.22 -33.92 -15.97
N ILE A 415 25.29 -33.06 -15.60
CA ILE A 415 25.48 -31.63 -15.42
C ILE A 415 24.93 -31.25 -14.05
N SER A 416 25.76 -30.73 -13.16
CA SER A 416 25.34 -30.32 -11.82
C SER A 416 25.98 -29.00 -11.38
N GLY A 417 25.29 -28.24 -10.54
CA GLY A 417 25.78 -26.94 -10.10
C GLY A 417 24.79 -26.22 -9.18
N THR A 418 25.09 -24.97 -8.89
CA THR A 418 24.21 -24.03 -8.20
C THR A 418 23.87 -22.89 -9.13
N GLY A 419 22.59 -22.72 -9.46
CA GLY A 419 22.09 -21.66 -10.32
C GLY A 419 21.17 -20.72 -9.54
N THR A 420 21.03 -19.49 -10.03
CA THR A 420 20.07 -18.53 -9.47
C THR A 420 18.77 -18.62 -10.24
N VAL A 421 17.67 -18.96 -9.56
CA VAL A 421 16.32 -18.98 -10.13
C VAL A 421 15.56 -17.78 -9.57
N CYS A 422 15.06 -16.93 -10.46
CA CYS A 422 14.28 -15.75 -10.08
C CYS A 422 12.85 -15.88 -10.60
N SER A 423 11.87 -15.53 -9.77
CA SER A 423 10.46 -15.54 -10.16
C SER A 423 9.72 -14.39 -9.50
N LEU A 424 8.80 -13.76 -10.24
CA LEU A 424 7.96 -12.70 -9.69
C LEU A 424 6.98 -13.30 -8.66
N PRO A 425 6.82 -12.68 -7.49
CA PRO A 425 5.86 -13.13 -6.49
C PRO A 425 4.43 -12.81 -6.92
N GLY A 426 3.44 -13.51 -6.36
CA GLY A 426 2.03 -13.36 -6.75
C GLY A 426 1.40 -12.00 -6.45
N ASN A 427 2.05 -11.13 -5.67
CA ASN A 427 1.62 -9.75 -5.43
C ASN A 427 2.15 -8.75 -6.48
N VAL A 428 2.97 -9.22 -7.44
CA VAL A 428 3.38 -8.47 -8.63
C VAL A 428 2.57 -8.96 -9.83
N ALA A 429 1.67 -8.11 -10.32
CA ALA A 429 0.96 -8.36 -11.58
C ALA A 429 1.72 -7.71 -12.74
N VAL A 430 1.70 -8.34 -13.91
CA VAL A 430 2.41 -7.86 -15.10
C VAL A 430 1.40 -7.52 -16.20
N TYR A 431 1.66 -6.43 -16.90
CA TYR A 431 1.06 -6.13 -18.20
C TYR A 431 2.18 -5.84 -19.21
N THR A 432 2.08 -6.45 -20.37
CA THR A 432 3.02 -6.26 -21.48
C THR A 432 2.26 -6.06 -22.79
N ARG A 433 2.77 -5.16 -23.62
CA ARG A 433 2.34 -4.95 -25.01
C ARG A 433 3.55 -4.43 -25.79
N GLY A 434 3.90 -5.04 -26.91
CA GLY A 434 5.04 -4.59 -27.70
C GLY A 434 5.44 -5.65 -28.72
N TYR A 435 6.59 -5.43 -29.37
CA TYR A 435 7.21 -6.43 -30.23
C TYR A 435 7.86 -7.56 -29.40
N ASN A 436 8.62 -8.43 -30.05
CA ASN A 436 9.28 -9.56 -29.40
C ASN A 436 10.09 -9.09 -28.17
N TYR A 437 10.20 -9.95 -27.16
CA TYR A 437 10.93 -9.67 -25.90
C TYR A 437 10.37 -8.59 -24.96
N THR A 438 9.23 -7.94 -25.28
CA THR A 438 8.55 -7.07 -24.30
C THR A 438 8.05 -7.87 -23.08
N GLN A 439 8.68 -7.66 -21.93
CA GLN A 439 8.45 -8.47 -20.73
C GLN A 439 8.79 -7.76 -19.41
N VAL A 440 8.41 -8.41 -18.30
CA VAL A 440 8.80 -8.03 -16.94
C VAL A 440 9.41 -9.24 -16.26
N TYR A 441 10.61 -9.09 -15.71
CA TYR A 441 11.38 -10.19 -15.12
C TYR A 441 12.33 -9.67 -14.04
N ILE A 442 13.16 -10.56 -13.50
CA ILE A 442 14.19 -10.23 -12.49
C ILE A 442 15.56 -10.51 -13.09
N ALA A 443 16.41 -9.49 -13.12
CA ALA A 443 17.79 -9.61 -13.58
C ALA A 443 18.71 -9.97 -12.39
N PRO A 444 19.30 -11.18 -12.35
CA PRO A 444 20.09 -11.63 -11.20
C PRO A 444 21.41 -10.86 -11.00
N GLY A 445 21.96 -10.27 -12.06
CA GLY A 445 23.31 -9.69 -12.07
C GLY A 445 23.38 -8.17 -12.27
N VAL A 446 22.24 -7.49 -12.41
CA VAL A 446 22.15 -6.04 -12.64
C VAL A 446 21.30 -5.43 -11.53
N GLY A 447 21.69 -4.25 -11.03
CA GLY A 447 20.98 -3.54 -9.98
C GLY A 447 21.85 -2.82 -8.96
N ASN A 448 21.19 -2.13 -8.03
CA ASN A 448 21.80 -1.43 -6.91
C ASN A 448 20.94 -1.57 -5.63
N PRO A 449 21.05 -2.67 -4.87
CA PRO A 449 21.86 -3.87 -5.15
C PRO A 449 21.15 -4.84 -6.11
N ALA A 450 21.90 -5.64 -6.88
CA ALA A 450 21.33 -6.75 -7.64
C ALA A 450 20.72 -7.81 -6.67
N PRO A 451 19.63 -8.49 -7.06
CA PRO A 451 18.97 -8.44 -8.38
C PRO A 451 17.90 -7.34 -8.49
N SER A 452 17.61 -6.90 -9.72
CA SER A 452 16.56 -5.88 -9.99
C SER A 452 15.34 -6.42 -10.69
N LEU A 453 14.19 -5.78 -10.45
CA LEU A 453 13.02 -5.90 -11.32
C LEU A 453 13.30 -5.16 -12.63
N VAL A 454 13.12 -5.83 -13.76
CA VAL A 454 13.30 -5.26 -15.09
C VAL A 454 11.96 -5.12 -15.77
N THR A 455 11.73 -3.93 -16.32
CA THR A 455 10.70 -3.70 -17.35
C THR A 455 11.42 -3.48 -18.68
N GLU A 456 11.23 -4.41 -19.61
CA GLU A 456 11.80 -4.43 -20.96
C GLU A 456 10.68 -4.21 -21.96
N VAL A 457 10.85 -3.23 -22.84
CA VAL A 457 9.82 -2.86 -23.82
C VAL A 457 10.45 -2.57 -25.17
N ASP A 458 9.73 -2.99 -26.19
CA ASP A 458 9.90 -2.56 -27.58
C ASP A 458 8.53 -2.05 -28.07
N ALA A 459 8.51 -1.13 -29.03
CA ALA A 459 7.25 -0.55 -29.51
C ALA A 459 6.33 -1.61 -30.13
N TYR A 460 5.03 -1.33 -30.13
CA TYR A 460 4.04 -2.18 -30.81
C TYR A 460 3.95 -1.91 -32.32
N GLY A 461 4.29 -0.68 -32.75
CA GLY A 461 4.15 -0.23 -34.13
C GLY A 461 5.25 0.74 -34.54
N ALA A 462 5.34 1.04 -35.84
CA ALA A 462 6.41 1.87 -36.42
C ALA A 462 5.86 2.97 -37.35
N SER A 463 4.61 3.40 -37.17
CA SER A 463 3.99 4.48 -37.96
C SER A 463 4.40 5.90 -37.50
N GLY A 464 5.08 6.00 -36.35
CA GLY A 464 5.48 7.25 -35.72
C GLY A 464 4.34 7.92 -34.94
N ASN A 465 3.24 7.20 -34.69
CA ASN A 465 2.11 7.70 -33.91
C ASN A 465 2.07 7.06 -32.52
N PRO A 466 2.52 7.75 -31.47
CA PRO A 466 2.61 7.19 -30.12
C PRO A 466 1.24 6.87 -29.50
N GLN A 467 0.11 7.24 -30.10
CA GLN A 467 -1.21 6.82 -29.62
C GLN A 467 -1.56 5.39 -29.99
N THR A 468 -1.02 4.89 -31.11
CA THR A 468 -1.31 3.56 -31.64
C THR A 468 -0.13 2.61 -31.56
N ASP A 469 1.08 3.15 -31.63
CA ASP A 469 2.32 2.40 -31.82
C ASP A 469 3.01 2.01 -30.52
N TRP A 470 2.55 2.54 -29.38
CA TRP A 470 3.23 2.38 -28.12
C TRP A 470 3.35 0.92 -27.68
N GLY A 471 4.54 0.56 -27.18
CA GLY A 471 4.80 -0.58 -26.32
C GLY A 471 4.72 -0.18 -24.84
N ALA A 472 4.44 -1.14 -23.97
CA ALA A 472 4.47 -0.96 -22.52
C ALA A 472 4.89 -2.26 -21.81
N ALA A 473 5.73 -2.12 -20.79
CA ALA A 473 5.99 -3.15 -19.78
C ALA A 473 5.73 -2.56 -18.39
N ILE A 474 4.78 -3.14 -17.67
CA ILE A 474 4.27 -2.60 -16.39
C ILE A 474 4.27 -3.71 -15.35
N ALA A 475 4.96 -3.45 -14.24
CA ALA A 475 4.94 -4.30 -13.04
C ALA A 475 4.12 -3.60 -11.95
N VAL A 476 2.96 -4.15 -11.62
CA VAL A 476 2.06 -3.61 -10.58
C VAL A 476 2.29 -4.36 -9.26
N TYR A 477 2.92 -3.69 -8.31
CA TYR A 477 3.14 -4.12 -6.95
C TYR A 477 1.95 -3.75 -6.04
N ARG A 478 1.21 -4.77 -5.57
CA ARG A 478 0.13 -4.56 -4.59
C ARG A 478 0.70 -4.52 -3.18
N LEU A 479 0.35 -3.48 -2.42
CA LEU A 479 0.74 -3.38 -1.02
C LEU A 479 0.00 -4.43 -0.18
N ALA A 480 0.70 -5.04 0.78
CA ALA A 480 0.10 -6.02 1.69
C ALA A 480 -0.99 -5.42 2.57
N GLN A 481 -0.86 -4.13 2.91
CA GLN A 481 -1.87 -3.34 3.59
C GLN A 481 -1.89 -1.93 2.99
N PRO A 482 -3.07 -1.32 2.79
CA PRO A 482 -3.16 0.07 2.37
C PRO A 482 -2.50 0.99 3.40
N VAL A 483 -1.84 2.04 2.93
CA VAL A 483 -1.24 3.08 3.77
C VAL A 483 -1.88 4.43 3.45
N PRO A 484 -1.91 5.41 4.37
CA PRO A 484 -2.51 6.72 4.10
C PRO A 484 -1.91 7.35 2.84
N ALA A 485 -2.72 7.95 1.98
CA ALA A 485 -2.18 8.74 0.86
C ALA A 485 -1.55 10.03 1.39
N LEU A 486 -2.27 10.79 2.22
CA LEU A 486 -1.83 12.09 2.71
C LEU A 486 -0.51 12.03 3.50
N GLY A 487 0.52 12.69 3.00
CA GLY A 487 1.84 12.78 3.63
C GLY A 487 2.76 11.60 3.37
N THR A 488 2.31 10.57 2.64
CA THR A 488 3.16 9.44 2.27
C THR A 488 4.14 9.86 1.18
N SER A 489 5.42 9.62 1.44
CA SER A 489 6.49 9.79 0.46
C SER A 489 6.81 8.46 -0.20
N VAL A 490 6.81 8.44 -1.53
CA VAL A 490 7.25 7.30 -2.34
C VAL A 490 8.60 7.67 -2.96
N SER A 491 9.51 6.71 -3.01
CA SER A 491 10.79 6.84 -3.71
C SER A 491 11.16 5.50 -4.33
N VAL A 492 11.66 5.47 -5.56
CA VAL A 492 12.28 4.28 -6.15
C VAL A 492 13.52 4.69 -6.93
N TRP A 493 14.52 3.81 -6.95
CA TRP A 493 15.70 3.95 -7.79
C TRP A 493 15.51 3.16 -9.08
N GLY A 494 16.06 3.66 -10.18
CA GLY A 494 16.12 2.87 -11.42
C GLY A 494 17.25 3.27 -12.36
N LEU A 495 17.82 2.27 -13.03
CA LEU A 495 18.82 2.42 -14.09
C LEU A 495 18.13 2.31 -15.45
N TYR A 496 18.28 3.35 -16.29
CA TYR A 496 17.71 3.38 -17.63
C TYR A 496 18.75 2.95 -18.67
N GLN A 497 18.39 2.02 -19.55
CA GLN A 497 19.20 1.56 -20.68
C GLN A 497 18.33 1.41 -21.93
N LYS A 498 18.97 1.51 -23.09
CA LYS A 498 18.32 1.32 -24.39
C LYS A 498 19.32 0.81 -25.42
N ASP A 499 18.81 0.15 -26.44
CA ASP A 499 19.60 -0.31 -27.58
C ASP A 499 20.16 0.87 -28.40
N ALA A 500 21.24 0.63 -29.13
CA ALA A 500 21.86 1.65 -29.98
C ALA A 500 20.95 2.11 -31.14
N ASN A 501 19.97 1.30 -31.54
CA ASN A 501 19.05 1.62 -32.64
C ASN A 501 17.70 2.19 -32.16
N ASP A 502 17.52 2.36 -30.85
CA ASP A 502 16.32 2.99 -30.27
C ASP A 502 16.19 4.47 -30.69
N LEU A 503 14.97 4.90 -31.00
CA LEU A 503 14.68 6.23 -31.54
C LEU A 503 14.53 7.34 -30.50
N SER A 504 14.77 7.08 -29.21
CA SER A 504 14.67 8.10 -28.16
C SER A 504 13.27 8.74 -28.10
N ASN A 505 12.27 7.91 -27.87
CA ASN A 505 10.84 8.23 -27.74
C ASN A 505 10.22 7.50 -26.54
N ASN A 506 11.00 7.44 -25.46
CA ASN A 506 10.80 6.54 -24.32
C ASN A 506 10.35 7.30 -23.08
N VAL A 507 9.53 6.64 -22.27
CA VAL A 507 9.04 7.19 -21.00
C VAL A 507 9.11 6.11 -19.93
N ALA A 508 9.74 6.44 -18.81
CA ALA A 508 9.83 5.57 -17.63
C ALA A 508 9.18 6.25 -16.44
N TYR A 509 8.30 5.54 -15.74
CA TYR A 509 7.48 6.13 -14.72
C TYR A 509 7.09 5.19 -13.59
N VAL A 510 6.83 5.83 -12.44
CA VAL A 510 6.24 5.19 -11.27
C VAL A 510 4.82 5.69 -11.13
N SER A 511 3.88 4.74 -11.19
CA SER A 511 2.47 5.00 -10.97
C SER A 511 2.08 4.64 -9.54
N ILE A 512 1.42 5.54 -8.82
CA ILE A 512 0.94 5.32 -7.45
C ILE A 512 -0.58 5.30 -7.48
N GLY A 513 -1.16 4.15 -7.14
CA GLY A 513 -2.60 3.93 -7.12
C GLY A 513 -3.19 4.29 -5.76
N VAL A 514 -4.05 5.30 -5.75
CA VAL A 514 -4.76 5.79 -4.56
C VAL A 514 -6.23 5.40 -4.64
N ASP A 515 -6.70 4.71 -3.61
CA ASP A 515 -8.12 4.49 -3.32
C ASP A 515 -8.62 5.67 -2.49
N ALA A 516 -9.38 6.56 -3.13
CA ALA A 516 -9.86 7.80 -2.53
C ALA A 516 -11.21 7.61 -1.82
N ASN A 517 -12.03 6.67 -2.29
CA ASN A 517 -13.41 6.47 -1.86
C ASN A 517 -13.53 5.35 -0.80
N GLY A 518 -12.59 4.41 -0.78
CA GLY A 518 -12.50 3.34 0.19
C GLY A 518 -13.08 1.99 -0.23
N ASP A 519 -13.30 1.75 -1.52
CA ASP A 519 -13.85 0.50 -2.06
C ASP A 519 -12.79 -0.58 -2.34
N GLY A 520 -11.52 -0.28 -2.09
CA GLY A 520 -10.38 -1.15 -2.31
C GLY A 520 -9.82 -1.10 -3.74
N GLN A 521 -10.34 -0.23 -4.60
CA GLN A 521 -9.87 -0.02 -5.97
C GLN A 521 -9.14 1.32 -6.11
N VAL A 522 -8.34 1.44 -7.17
CA VAL A 522 -7.67 2.70 -7.48
C VAL A 522 -8.68 3.67 -8.10
N ASP A 523 -8.87 4.82 -7.45
CA ASP A 523 -9.68 5.95 -7.96
C ASP A 523 -8.81 7.01 -8.64
N LYS A 524 -7.55 7.09 -8.22
CA LYS A 524 -6.62 8.12 -8.68
C LYS A 524 -5.22 7.54 -8.88
N GLU A 525 -4.56 7.93 -9.97
CA GLU A 525 -3.21 7.48 -10.31
C GLU A 525 -2.27 8.69 -10.40
N TYR A 526 -1.23 8.67 -9.58
CA TYR A 526 -0.11 9.61 -9.70
C TYR A 526 0.97 9.00 -10.56
N ILE A 527 1.37 9.67 -11.63
CA ILE A 527 2.37 9.18 -12.59
C ILE A 527 3.59 10.09 -12.51
N LEU A 528 4.61 9.60 -11.81
CA LEU A 528 5.91 10.27 -11.71
C LEU A 528 6.75 9.80 -12.90
N TYR A 529 7.02 10.66 -13.87
CA TYR A 529 7.64 10.23 -15.13
C TYR A 529 8.93 10.96 -15.46
N ARG A 530 9.80 10.27 -16.19
CA ARG A 530 10.99 10.78 -16.86
C ARG A 530 10.94 10.39 -18.33
N SER A 531 11.55 11.19 -19.19
CA SER A 531 11.44 11.03 -20.64
C SER A 531 12.80 11.06 -21.34
N ASP A 532 12.98 10.18 -22.32
CA ASP A 532 14.01 10.27 -23.35
C ASP A 532 13.28 10.42 -24.68
N THR A 533 12.87 11.66 -25.01
CA THR A 533 12.05 11.99 -26.19
C THR A 533 12.81 12.83 -27.22
N GLY A 534 14.13 12.68 -27.26
CA GLY A 534 15.01 13.45 -28.15
C GLY A 534 14.85 13.15 -29.65
N GLY A 535 14.32 11.98 -30.00
CA GLY A 535 14.12 11.55 -31.40
C GLY A 535 12.66 11.32 -31.77
N GLY A 536 11.72 11.38 -30.82
CA GLY A 536 10.28 11.36 -31.10
C GLY A 536 9.40 11.52 -29.86
N PRO A 537 8.09 11.73 -30.03
CA PRO A 537 7.15 11.80 -28.93
C PRO A 537 6.96 10.43 -28.27
N GLY A 538 6.90 10.41 -26.94
CA GLY A 538 6.63 9.21 -26.14
C GLY A 538 5.15 9.08 -25.75
N ALA A 539 4.83 8.00 -25.03
CA ALA A 539 3.48 7.72 -24.55
C ALA A 539 3.48 7.52 -23.02
N ILE A 540 2.37 7.85 -22.36
CA ILE A 540 2.09 7.38 -21.00
C ILE A 540 0.76 6.66 -21.02
N VAL A 541 0.74 5.45 -20.47
CA VAL A 541 -0.47 4.64 -20.29
C VAL A 541 -0.70 4.30 -18.82
N SER A 542 -1.95 4.16 -18.44
CA SER A 542 -2.33 3.90 -17.06
C SER A 542 -1.92 2.50 -16.60
N ALA A 543 -1.33 2.39 -15.41
CA ALA A 543 -1.05 1.09 -14.79
C ALA A 543 -2.30 0.46 -14.14
N PHE A 544 -3.33 1.26 -13.82
CA PHE A 544 -4.46 0.83 -12.99
C PHE A 544 -5.82 0.88 -13.70
N PHE A 545 -5.99 1.77 -14.68
CA PHE A 545 -7.23 1.94 -15.42
C PHE A 545 -7.14 1.28 -16.79
N LYS A 546 -8.20 0.56 -17.15
CA LYS A 546 -8.34 -0.11 -18.44
C LYS A 546 -9.48 0.49 -19.26
N ASP A 547 -9.32 0.48 -20.56
CA ASP A 547 -10.36 0.81 -21.52
C ASP A 547 -11.36 -0.34 -21.69
N ALA A 548 -12.38 -0.14 -22.53
CA ALA A 548 -13.41 -1.15 -22.79
C ALA A 548 -12.87 -2.44 -23.44
N SER A 549 -11.68 -2.40 -24.03
CA SER A 549 -11.00 -3.55 -24.66
C SER A 549 -10.05 -4.26 -23.68
N GLY A 550 -9.91 -3.76 -22.45
CA GLY A 550 -9.02 -4.31 -21.43
C GLY A 550 -7.57 -3.82 -21.54
N ASN A 551 -7.26 -2.86 -22.41
CA ASN A 551 -5.95 -2.24 -22.52
C ASN A 551 -5.79 -1.10 -21.51
N PRO A 552 -4.57 -0.80 -21.05
CA PRO A 552 -4.25 0.44 -20.35
C PRO A 552 -4.88 1.66 -21.02
N VAL A 553 -5.53 2.52 -20.22
CA VAL A 553 -6.03 3.81 -20.71
C VAL A 553 -4.84 4.67 -21.14
N TYR A 554 -4.89 5.21 -22.35
CA TYR A 554 -3.91 6.20 -22.82
C TYR A 554 -4.07 7.50 -22.03
N VAL A 555 -3.03 7.94 -21.32
CA VAL A 555 -3.10 9.12 -20.44
C VAL A 555 -2.75 10.39 -21.20
N CYS A 556 -1.61 10.38 -21.89
CA CYS A 556 -1.12 11.54 -22.66
C CYS A 556 0.05 11.13 -23.57
N THR A 557 0.31 11.99 -24.56
CA THR A 557 1.56 11.99 -25.33
C THR A 557 2.59 12.85 -24.59
N VAL A 558 3.83 12.36 -24.51
CA VAL A 558 4.97 13.14 -24.01
C VAL A 558 5.66 13.75 -25.22
N ASP A 559 5.68 15.07 -25.34
CA ASP A 559 6.31 15.74 -26.47
C ASP A 559 7.85 15.65 -26.43
N THR A 560 8.50 16.18 -27.47
CA THR A 560 9.98 16.20 -27.60
C THR A 560 10.67 17.12 -26.60
N THR A 561 9.93 17.92 -25.84
CA THR A 561 10.44 18.69 -24.69
C THR A 561 10.24 17.97 -23.36
N GLY A 562 9.61 16.79 -23.38
CA GLY A 562 9.30 15.98 -22.21
C GLY A 562 8.00 16.37 -21.52
N ALA A 563 7.17 17.25 -22.11
CA ALA A 563 5.93 17.70 -21.49
C ALA A 563 4.76 16.78 -21.82
N CYS A 564 3.93 16.49 -20.82
CA CYS A 564 2.65 15.82 -20.95
C CYS A 564 1.60 16.56 -20.12
N ALA A 565 0.39 16.63 -20.65
CA ALA A 565 -0.77 17.15 -19.94
C ALA A 565 -1.95 16.19 -20.10
N THR A 566 -2.80 16.11 -19.07
CA THR A 566 -4.03 15.32 -19.06
C THR A 566 -5.19 16.16 -18.54
N THR A 567 -6.37 15.94 -19.10
CA THR A 567 -7.63 16.59 -18.67
C THR A 567 -8.50 15.67 -17.83
N ASP A 568 -8.14 14.37 -17.74
CA ASP A 568 -8.90 13.40 -16.96
C ASP A 568 -8.49 13.51 -15.48
N PRO A 569 -9.42 13.84 -14.56
CA PRO A 569 -9.12 14.13 -13.17
C PRO A 569 -8.61 12.91 -12.37
N ARG A 570 -8.71 11.70 -12.93
CA ARG A 570 -8.15 10.48 -12.33
C ARG A 570 -6.62 10.45 -12.36
N PHE A 571 -5.99 11.22 -13.26
CA PHE A 571 -4.54 11.19 -13.45
C PHE A 571 -3.87 12.46 -12.92
N VAL A 572 -2.77 12.28 -12.21
CA VAL A 572 -1.86 13.38 -11.83
C VAL A 572 -0.48 13.06 -12.36
N VAL A 573 -0.06 13.77 -13.41
CA VAL A 573 1.24 13.59 -14.04
C VAL A 573 2.26 14.54 -13.46
N VAL A 574 3.43 14.02 -13.08
CA VAL A 574 4.54 14.79 -12.50
C VAL A 574 5.80 14.54 -13.32
N ASN A 575 6.25 15.56 -14.05
CA ASN A 575 7.49 15.50 -14.82
C ASN A 575 8.70 15.65 -13.89
N LEU A 576 9.55 14.63 -13.84
CA LEU A 576 10.80 14.63 -13.06
C LEU A 576 12.05 14.97 -13.88
N GLY A 577 11.88 15.26 -15.17
CA GLY A 577 12.93 15.67 -16.11
C GLY A 577 13.31 14.59 -17.12
N ALA A 578 14.31 14.90 -17.94
CA ALA A 578 14.81 13.99 -18.95
C ALA A 578 15.63 12.83 -18.36
N MET A 579 15.80 11.77 -19.15
CA MET A 579 16.70 10.65 -18.87
C MET A 579 17.61 10.36 -20.07
N THR A 580 18.71 9.67 -19.81
CA THR A 580 19.75 9.30 -20.78
C THR A 580 20.27 7.93 -20.42
N SER A 581 20.43 7.07 -21.44
CA SER A 581 20.86 5.67 -21.30
C SER A 581 22.17 5.54 -20.53
N GLY A 582 22.27 4.49 -19.70
CA GLY A 582 23.43 4.18 -18.86
C GLY A 582 23.47 4.92 -17.51
N ASN A 583 22.53 5.83 -17.24
CA ASN A 583 22.44 6.56 -15.98
C ASN A 583 21.32 6.04 -15.07
N SER A 584 21.49 6.30 -13.77
CA SER A 584 20.48 6.00 -12.76
C SER A 584 19.75 7.24 -12.27
N TYR A 585 18.50 7.03 -11.85
CA TYR A 585 17.57 8.08 -11.47
C TYR A 585 16.78 7.67 -10.24
N THR A 586 16.19 8.68 -9.59
CA THR A 586 15.21 8.48 -8.52
C THR A 586 13.89 9.12 -8.94
N TRP A 587 12.81 8.37 -8.74
CA TRP A 587 11.44 8.84 -8.82
C TRP A 587 10.93 9.01 -7.41
N SER A 588 10.72 10.25 -6.97
CA SER A 588 10.25 10.53 -5.62
C SER A 588 9.17 11.60 -5.60
N TYR A 589 8.20 11.42 -4.71
CA TYR A 589 7.10 12.35 -4.52
C TYR A 589 6.42 12.15 -3.16
N THR A 590 5.94 13.24 -2.57
CA THR A 590 5.09 13.20 -1.37
C THR A 590 3.65 13.51 -1.75
N LEU A 591 2.77 12.55 -1.48
CA LEU A 591 1.36 12.64 -1.79
C LEU A 591 0.64 13.64 -0.86
N ASN A 592 -0.28 14.41 -1.44
CA ASN A 592 -1.07 15.42 -0.74
C ASN A 592 -2.58 15.16 -0.82
N ASP A 593 -2.99 13.99 -1.34
CA ASP A 593 -4.40 13.64 -1.50
C ASP A 593 -4.96 12.80 -0.37
N GLN A 594 -6.30 12.71 -0.37
CA GLN A 594 -7.05 11.82 0.49
C GLN A 594 -7.04 10.38 -0.02
N GLY A 595 -7.32 9.45 0.89
CA GLY A 595 -7.47 8.03 0.59
C GLY A 595 -6.33 7.19 1.16
N ALA A 596 -6.13 6.04 0.55
CA ALA A 596 -5.03 5.14 0.84
C ALA A 596 -4.28 4.76 -0.43
N VAL A 597 -2.96 4.66 -0.35
CA VAL A 597 -2.16 4.01 -1.37
C VAL A 597 -2.40 2.51 -1.26
N VAL A 598 -2.81 1.88 -2.37
CA VAL A 598 -3.12 0.44 -2.42
C VAL A 598 -2.15 -0.33 -3.32
N ALA A 599 -1.52 0.34 -4.29
CA ALA A 599 -0.58 -0.27 -5.20
C ALA A 599 0.42 0.76 -5.76
N ILE A 600 1.59 0.26 -6.15
CA ILE A 600 2.63 1.01 -6.87
C ILE A 600 2.90 0.23 -8.15
N ALA A 601 3.10 0.91 -9.28
CA ALA A 601 3.54 0.26 -10.50
C ALA A 601 4.81 0.91 -11.04
N LEU A 602 5.65 0.06 -11.61
CA LEU A 602 6.91 0.42 -12.26
C LEU A 602 6.71 0.15 -13.74
N ALA A 603 6.85 1.18 -14.57
CA ALA A 603 6.44 1.12 -15.96
C ALA A 603 7.47 1.79 -16.87
N VAL A 604 7.62 1.21 -18.04
CA VAL A 604 8.33 1.81 -19.17
C VAL A 604 7.49 1.63 -20.43
N THR A 605 7.55 2.62 -21.31
CA THR A 605 6.90 2.63 -22.61
C THR A 605 7.86 3.14 -23.67
N ASP A 606 7.81 2.51 -24.83
CA ASP A 606 8.41 2.98 -26.08
C ASP A 606 7.28 3.48 -26.98
N GLY A 607 7.41 4.68 -27.53
CA GLY A 607 6.39 5.33 -28.34
C GLY A 607 6.18 4.75 -29.74
N SER A 608 7.23 4.21 -30.38
CA SER A 608 7.21 3.78 -31.79
C SER A 608 8.56 3.22 -32.25
N TYR A 609 8.54 2.42 -33.32
CA TYR A 609 9.68 1.73 -33.94
C TYR A 609 10.13 0.51 -33.14
N TYR A 610 10.30 -0.61 -33.84
CA TYR A 610 10.74 -1.88 -33.27
C TYR A 610 11.70 -2.58 -34.24
N GLY A 611 12.45 -3.56 -33.75
CA GLY A 611 13.40 -4.34 -34.54
C GLY A 611 13.42 -5.82 -34.16
N GLU A 612 14.16 -6.63 -34.93
CA GLU A 612 14.34 -8.04 -34.58
C GLU A 612 15.34 -8.20 -33.42
N GLY A 613 15.10 -9.19 -32.56
CA GLY A 613 15.93 -9.39 -31.37
C GLY A 613 15.70 -8.28 -30.34
N TYR A 614 16.79 -7.67 -29.85
CA TYR A 614 16.79 -6.56 -28.90
C TYR A 614 16.93 -5.18 -29.56
N SER A 615 16.79 -5.11 -30.88
CA SER A 615 17.00 -3.87 -31.63
C SER A 615 15.81 -2.93 -31.42
N GLY A 616 16.02 -1.79 -30.78
CA GLY A 616 14.95 -0.85 -30.43
C GLY A 616 14.51 -0.97 -28.96
N ASP A 617 14.87 -2.06 -28.28
CA ASP A 617 14.46 -2.32 -26.91
C ASP A 617 15.00 -1.30 -25.89
N VAL A 618 14.21 -1.17 -24.82
CA VAL A 618 14.46 -0.27 -23.71
C VAL A 618 14.26 -1.01 -22.40
N TRP A 619 15.20 -0.83 -21.47
CA TRP A 619 15.18 -1.44 -20.15
C TRP A 619 15.17 -0.39 -19.05
N VAL A 620 14.40 -0.66 -18.01
CA VAL A 620 14.59 -0.02 -16.71
C VAL A 620 14.76 -1.11 -15.65
N TYR A 621 15.88 -1.04 -14.92
CA TYR A 621 16.17 -1.88 -13.77
C TYR A 621 15.78 -1.11 -12.50
N TRP A 622 14.77 -1.59 -11.80
CA TRP A 622 14.17 -0.94 -10.64
C TRP A 622 14.64 -1.58 -9.33
N ASP A 623 15.02 -0.75 -8.35
CA ASP A 623 15.42 -1.16 -7.00
C ASP A 623 14.92 -0.18 -5.93
N ASN A 624 14.99 -0.59 -4.67
CA ASN A 624 14.79 0.27 -3.50
C ASN A 624 13.46 1.06 -3.52
N LEU A 625 12.34 0.38 -3.82
CA LEU A 625 11.03 1.00 -3.63
C LEU A 625 10.82 1.26 -2.13
N GLN A 626 10.75 2.53 -1.77
CA GLN A 626 10.60 3.01 -0.40
C GLN A 626 9.29 3.80 -0.26
N LEU A 627 8.50 3.44 0.74
CA LEU A 627 7.34 4.21 1.19
C LEU A 627 7.59 4.68 2.62
N GLN A 628 7.55 5.99 2.84
CA GLN A 628 7.62 6.60 4.17
C GLN A 628 6.26 7.20 4.53
N TYR A 629 5.64 6.69 5.59
CA TYR A 629 4.26 7.03 5.97
C TYR A 629 4.06 7.00 7.49
N SER A 630 2.98 7.59 8.00
CA SER A 630 2.61 7.51 9.42
C SER A 630 1.21 6.90 9.59
N ALA A 631 1.17 5.65 10.03
CA ALA A 631 -0.07 4.90 10.25
C ALA A 631 0.07 3.92 11.42
N CYS A 632 -0.76 4.10 12.44
CA CYS A 632 -0.87 3.21 13.59
C CYS A 632 -2.35 2.83 13.80
N PRO A 633 -2.64 1.66 14.41
CA PRO A 633 -3.99 1.27 14.76
C PRO A 633 -4.71 2.31 15.63
N LEU A 634 -6.04 2.29 15.62
CA LEU A 634 -6.84 3.17 16.49
C LEU A 634 -6.56 2.90 17.98
N PRO A 635 -6.72 3.92 18.86
CA PRO A 635 -6.62 3.71 20.29
C PRO A 635 -7.67 2.72 20.80
N ALA A 636 -7.40 2.06 21.92
CA ALA A 636 -8.36 1.17 22.55
C ALA A 636 -9.69 1.89 22.84
N GLY A 637 -10.81 1.21 22.58
CA GLY A 637 -12.16 1.76 22.76
C GLY A 637 -12.70 2.58 21.59
N TRP A 638 -11.88 2.82 20.56
CA TRP A 638 -12.33 3.40 19.29
C TRP A 638 -12.70 2.31 18.30
N SER A 639 -13.65 2.64 17.43
CA SER A 639 -14.13 1.79 16.36
C SER A 639 -14.18 2.57 15.06
N VAL A 640 -14.06 1.85 13.96
CA VAL A 640 -14.20 2.38 12.61
C VAL A 640 -15.28 1.60 11.86
N SER A 641 -16.09 2.33 11.11
CA SER A 641 -17.02 1.79 10.13
C SER A 641 -16.79 2.50 8.81
N GLY A 642 -16.47 1.76 7.76
CA GLY A 642 -15.98 2.30 6.49
C GLY A 642 -14.48 2.10 6.31
N ALA A 643 -13.89 2.84 5.37
CA ALA A 643 -12.64 2.43 4.76
C ALA A 643 -11.37 2.72 5.57
N TYR A 644 -10.99 4.00 5.72
CA TYR A 644 -9.63 4.34 6.17
C TYR A 644 -9.62 5.27 7.37
N ALA A 645 -9.13 4.74 8.49
CA ALA A 645 -8.87 5.50 9.71
C ALA A 645 -7.62 5.01 10.44
N TRP A 646 -6.71 5.92 10.75
CA TRP A 646 -5.41 5.61 11.34
C TRP A 646 -4.96 6.73 12.26
N GLN A 647 -4.25 6.39 13.34
CA GLN A 647 -3.44 7.39 14.01
C GLN A 647 -2.25 7.73 13.11
N SER A 648 -1.96 9.03 12.94
CA SER A 648 -0.95 9.56 12.03
C SER A 648 -0.32 10.82 12.63
N TYR A 649 1.01 10.87 12.74
CA TYR A 649 1.77 11.97 13.33
C TYR A 649 1.26 12.37 14.73
N SER A 650 0.48 13.44 14.82
CA SER A 650 -0.12 13.98 16.04
C SER A 650 -1.66 14.11 15.94
N TYR A 651 -2.28 13.34 15.06
CA TYR A 651 -3.71 13.34 14.80
C TYR A 651 -4.24 11.94 14.46
N LEU A 652 -5.55 11.76 14.55
CA LEU A 652 -6.27 10.67 13.91
C LEU A 652 -6.69 11.17 12.53
N LEU A 653 -6.31 10.42 11.49
CA LEU A 653 -6.68 10.68 10.12
C LEU A 653 -7.88 9.80 9.78
N ALA A 654 -9.01 10.43 9.45
CA ALA A 654 -10.15 9.77 8.85
C ALA A 654 -10.25 10.22 7.39
N SER A 655 -10.27 9.27 6.46
CA SER A 655 -10.22 9.56 5.04
C SER A 655 -11.15 8.66 4.22
N GLY A 656 -11.74 9.22 3.16
CA GLY A 656 -12.73 8.52 2.33
C GLY A 656 -14.07 8.41 3.06
N SER A 657 -14.93 7.46 2.66
CA SER A 657 -16.23 7.25 3.30
C SER A 657 -16.09 6.46 4.60
N VAL A 658 -15.94 7.16 5.73
CA VAL A 658 -15.63 6.55 7.03
C VAL A 658 -16.31 7.25 8.21
N ALA A 659 -16.68 6.47 9.22
CA ALA A 659 -17.04 6.92 10.55
C ALA A 659 -16.07 6.36 11.59
N VAL A 660 -15.51 7.21 12.44
CA VAL A 660 -14.62 6.82 13.55
C VAL A 660 -15.22 7.29 14.86
N TYR A 661 -15.50 6.38 15.78
CA TYR A 661 -16.35 6.66 16.93
C TYR A 661 -15.96 5.87 18.17
N MET A 662 -16.46 6.32 19.31
CA MET A 662 -16.37 5.63 20.61
C MET A 662 -17.71 5.71 21.33
N GLY A 663 -17.92 4.83 22.30
CA GLY A 663 -19.06 4.91 23.21
C GLY A 663 -19.07 6.23 24.00
N LEU A 664 -20.26 6.72 24.33
CA LEU A 664 -20.38 7.84 25.26
C LEU A 664 -19.75 7.48 26.62
N VAL A 665 -19.02 8.43 27.19
CA VAL A 665 -18.32 8.25 28.47
C VAL A 665 -19.34 8.31 29.59
N ALA A 666 -19.30 7.34 30.51
CA ALA A 666 -20.19 7.32 31.65
C ALA A 666 -20.06 8.61 32.49
N GLY A 667 -21.17 9.33 32.66
CA GLY A 667 -21.19 10.63 33.34
C GLY A 667 -20.75 11.82 32.50
N GLY A 668 -20.36 11.63 31.24
CA GLY A 668 -19.98 12.70 30.31
C GLY A 668 -21.15 13.59 29.95
N LEU A 669 -21.07 14.87 30.30
CA LEU A 669 -22.06 15.91 30.00
C LEU A 669 -21.69 16.73 28.76
N THR A 670 -20.41 16.81 28.46
CA THR A 670 -19.90 17.58 27.32
C THR A 670 -18.70 16.88 26.69
N TYR A 671 -18.62 16.99 25.36
CA TYR A 671 -17.56 16.42 24.55
C TYR A 671 -16.95 17.54 23.71
N VAL A 672 -15.67 17.82 23.93
CA VAL A 672 -14.92 18.90 23.30
C VAL A 672 -13.90 18.27 22.37
N SER A 673 -13.85 18.72 21.12
CA SER A 673 -12.91 18.22 20.11
C SER A 673 -12.22 19.36 19.36
N ASN A 674 -10.97 19.11 18.97
CA ASN A 674 -10.22 19.91 18.03
C ASN A 674 -9.92 19.07 16.79
N PHE A 675 -10.37 19.54 15.64
CA PHE A 675 -10.22 18.87 14.35
C PHE A 675 -10.26 19.88 13.20
N THR A 676 -9.74 19.47 12.06
CA THR A 676 -9.77 20.25 10.81
C THR A 676 -10.12 19.35 9.63
N GLY A 677 -10.45 19.96 8.48
CA GLY A 677 -10.75 19.27 7.24
C GLY A 677 -12.22 19.43 6.84
N VAL A 678 -12.77 18.39 6.22
CA VAL A 678 -14.14 18.35 5.71
C VAL A 678 -14.84 17.12 6.27
N GLY A 679 -15.99 17.29 6.92
CA GLY A 679 -16.76 16.18 7.49
C GLY A 679 -17.65 16.62 8.64
N ALA A 680 -17.93 15.72 9.58
CA ALA A 680 -18.78 15.98 10.74
C ALA A 680 -18.16 15.46 12.02
N TYR A 681 -18.37 16.20 13.12
CA TYR A 681 -18.20 15.75 14.50
C TYR A 681 -19.59 15.71 15.13
N ALA A 682 -20.04 14.55 15.58
CA ALA A 682 -21.43 14.35 15.98
C ALA A 682 -21.60 13.31 17.07
N VAL A 683 -22.75 13.41 17.73
CA VAL A 683 -23.33 12.35 18.55
C VAL A 683 -24.21 11.49 17.66
N PHE A 684 -24.03 10.17 17.73
CA PHE A 684 -24.72 9.21 16.88
C PHE A 684 -25.63 8.27 17.66
N ASP A 685 -26.62 7.75 16.96
CA ASP A 685 -27.42 6.60 17.40
C ASP A 685 -26.68 5.27 17.16
N SER A 686 -27.34 4.15 17.46
CA SER A 686 -26.77 2.80 17.27
C SER A 686 -26.47 2.44 15.81
N SER A 687 -27.04 3.17 14.85
CA SER A 687 -26.83 2.96 13.40
C SER A 687 -25.79 3.92 12.82
N LEU A 688 -25.05 4.66 13.66
CA LEU A 688 -24.08 5.67 13.24
C LEU A 688 -24.70 6.80 12.39
N THR A 689 -25.97 7.10 12.63
CA THR A 689 -26.66 8.26 12.08
C THR A 689 -26.48 9.45 13.02
N PRO A 690 -26.05 10.64 12.52
CA PRO A 690 -25.95 11.83 13.36
C PRO A 690 -27.30 12.18 13.98
N ILE A 691 -27.35 12.22 15.32
CA ILE A 691 -28.49 12.77 16.06
C ILE A 691 -28.37 14.29 16.09
N PHE A 692 -27.20 14.78 16.49
CA PHE A 692 -26.83 16.18 16.37
C PHE A 692 -25.31 16.32 16.34
N GLY A 693 -24.81 17.45 15.86
CA GLY A 693 -23.38 17.70 15.76
C GLY A 693 -23.06 18.93 14.93
N VAL A 694 -21.85 18.97 14.41
CA VAL A 694 -21.44 19.99 13.46
C VAL A 694 -20.89 19.33 12.20
N SER A 695 -21.20 19.90 11.05
CA SER A 695 -20.45 19.67 9.81
C SER A 695 -19.52 20.84 9.57
N ILE A 696 -18.29 20.53 9.17
CA ILE A 696 -17.23 21.47 8.82
C ILE A 696 -16.83 21.28 7.35
N SER A 697 -16.55 22.39 6.68
CA SER A 697 -15.80 22.42 5.42
C SER A 697 -14.91 23.66 5.41
N GLY A 698 -13.61 23.46 5.68
CA GLY A 698 -12.68 24.58 5.92
C GLY A 698 -13.10 25.39 7.14
N SER A 699 -13.39 26.68 6.96
CA SER A 699 -13.89 27.56 8.02
C SER A 699 -15.42 27.62 8.11
N SER A 700 -16.15 26.93 7.24
CA SER A 700 -17.62 26.96 7.22
C SER A 700 -18.20 25.89 8.15
N PHE A 701 -19.11 26.30 9.03
CA PHE A 701 -19.76 25.41 10.00
C PHE A 701 -21.27 25.37 9.80
N SER A 702 -21.84 24.17 9.98
CA SER A 702 -23.28 23.95 10.01
C SER A 702 -23.66 23.05 11.18
N ALA A 703 -24.64 23.45 11.98
CA ALA A 703 -25.25 22.60 13.00
C ALA A 703 -26.05 21.49 12.32
N LEU A 704 -25.83 20.25 12.73
CA LEU A 704 -26.59 19.08 12.31
C LEU A 704 -27.64 18.79 13.38
N CYS A 705 -28.92 18.73 13.00
CA CYS A 705 -30.03 18.33 13.86
C CYS A 705 -30.82 17.21 13.16
N GLY A 706 -30.36 15.97 13.33
CA GLY A 706 -30.84 14.81 12.59
C GLY A 706 -30.57 14.96 11.09
N SER A 707 -31.63 14.93 10.28
CA SER A 707 -31.56 15.11 8.83
C SER A 707 -31.47 16.57 8.38
N SER A 708 -31.60 17.53 9.29
CA SER A 708 -31.54 18.96 8.97
C SER A 708 -30.16 19.55 9.27
N ALA A 709 -29.73 20.50 8.45
CA ALA A 709 -28.50 21.26 8.65
C ALA A 709 -28.79 22.76 8.65
N VAL A 710 -28.27 23.49 9.64
CA VAL A 710 -28.43 24.94 9.79
C VAL A 710 -27.06 25.60 9.74
N SER A 711 -26.86 26.54 8.83
CA SER A 711 -25.59 27.25 8.71
C SER A 711 -25.29 28.07 9.96
N LEU A 712 -24.08 27.93 10.49
CA LEU A 712 -23.52 28.75 11.57
C LEU A 712 -22.58 29.84 11.03
N GLY A 713 -22.37 29.87 9.71
CA GLY A 713 -21.48 30.82 9.04
C GLY A 713 -20.01 30.36 8.96
N SER A 714 -19.17 31.27 8.48
CA SER A 714 -17.72 31.08 8.41
C SER A 714 -17.06 31.57 9.71
N LEU A 715 -16.38 30.67 10.42
CA LEU A 715 -15.78 30.89 11.73
C LEU A 715 -14.27 30.58 11.67
N PRO A 716 -13.45 31.44 11.05
CA PRO A 716 -12.01 31.16 10.85
C PRO A 716 -11.20 31.13 12.15
N SER A 717 -11.72 31.68 13.24
CA SER A 717 -11.12 31.65 14.57
C SER A 717 -11.55 30.43 15.41
N ALA A 718 -12.35 29.51 14.86
CA ALA A 718 -12.79 28.32 15.57
C ALA A 718 -11.61 27.40 15.87
N ALA A 719 -11.50 26.99 17.14
CA ALA A 719 -10.47 26.06 17.61
C ALA A 719 -11.08 24.81 18.27
N TRP A 720 -12.29 24.92 18.81
CA TRP A 720 -12.96 23.83 19.50
C TRP A 720 -14.41 23.72 19.09
N VAL A 721 -14.90 22.49 18.98
CA VAL A 721 -16.33 22.21 18.91
C VAL A 721 -16.70 21.41 20.15
N GLU A 722 -17.78 21.85 20.79
CA GLU A 722 -18.32 21.25 21.99
C GLU A 722 -19.75 20.75 21.71
N LEU A 723 -20.01 19.49 22.05
CA LEU A 723 -21.29 18.83 21.91
C LEU A 723 -21.79 18.33 23.26
N ARG A 724 -23.05 18.63 23.60
CA ARG A 724 -23.66 18.19 24.86
C ARG A 724 -24.95 17.41 24.60
N PRO A 725 -24.95 16.09 24.82
CA PRO A 725 -26.15 15.28 24.74
C PRO A 725 -26.96 15.43 26.04
N LEU A 726 -27.90 16.38 26.08
CA LEU A 726 -28.73 16.66 27.24
C LEU A 726 -30.09 15.95 27.14
N SER A 727 -31.03 16.26 28.03
CA SER A 727 -32.33 15.59 28.10
C SER A 727 -33.25 16.00 26.93
N GLY A 728 -33.03 15.39 25.75
CA GLY A 728 -33.78 15.66 24.52
C GLY A 728 -33.33 16.92 23.77
N LEU A 729 -32.19 17.50 24.15
CA LEU A 729 -31.56 18.65 23.51
C LEU A 729 -30.08 18.37 23.27
N GLY A 730 -29.65 18.51 22.02
CA GLY A 730 -28.25 18.54 21.62
C GLY A 730 -27.77 19.97 21.56
N ASP A 731 -26.90 20.36 22.50
CA ASP A 731 -26.30 21.69 22.52
C ASP A 731 -24.98 21.66 21.73
N ILE A 732 -24.91 22.43 20.66
CA ILE A 732 -23.74 22.54 19.77
C ILE A 732 -23.12 23.91 20.00
N ILE A 733 -21.83 23.94 20.33
CA ILE A 733 -21.10 25.18 20.59
C ILE A 733 -19.79 25.15 19.81
N VAL A 734 -19.56 26.16 18.99
CA VAL A 734 -18.26 26.39 18.33
C VAL A 734 -17.54 27.48 19.10
N ARG A 735 -16.29 27.23 19.49
CA ARG A 735 -15.49 28.11 20.35
C ARG A 735 -14.16 28.50 19.72
N ASP A 736 -13.65 29.67 20.11
CA ASP A 736 -12.29 30.11 19.79
C ASP A 736 -11.23 29.44 20.68
N GLN A 737 -9.95 29.74 20.45
CA GLN A 737 -8.84 29.19 21.23
C GLN A 737 -8.87 29.51 22.74
N TYR A 738 -9.62 30.53 23.15
CA TYR A 738 -9.77 30.96 24.55
C TYR A 738 -11.06 30.42 25.20
N GLY A 739 -11.87 29.67 24.44
CA GLY A 739 -13.13 29.11 24.90
C GLY A 739 -14.34 30.04 24.75
N ASN A 740 -14.20 31.21 24.12
CA ASN A 740 -15.35 32.09 23.85
C ASN A 740 -16.29 31.45 22.84
N ILE A 741 -17.59 31.65 23.03
CA ILE A 741 -18.63 31.13 22.14
C ILE A 741 -18.63 31.98 20.85
N LEU A 742 -18.31 31.35 19.72
CA LEU A 742 -18.41 31.94 18.39
C LEU A 742 -19.79 31.70 17.78
N ALA A 743 -20.32 30.49 17.96
CA ALA A 743 -21.67 30.11 17.56
C ALA A 743 -22.24 29.08 18.52
N ARG A 744 -23.56 29.08 18.69
CA ARG A 744 -24.27 28.09 19.49
C ARG A 744 -25.63 27.78 18.87
N TYR A 745 -25.99 26.50 18.85
CA TYR A 745 -27.26 26.04 18.32
C TYR A 745 -27.80 24.86 19.12
N GLY A 746 -29.11 24.86 19.39
CA GLY A 746 -29.79 23.77 20.09
C GLY A 746 -30.62 22.92 19.15
N CYS A 747 -30.37 21.61 19.13
CA CYS A 747 -31.11 20.63 18.33
C CYS A 747 -32.00 19.76 19.23
N PRO A 748 -33.34 19.88 19.15
CA PRO A 748 -34.22 18.93 19.80
C PRO A 748 -34.03 17.53 19.20
N TYR A 749 -33.99 16.49 20.02
CA TYR A 749 -33.91 15.11 19.54
C TYR A 749 -34.68 14.12 20.43
N THR A 750 -35.11 13.01 19.82
CA THR A 750 -35.77 11.89 20.50
C THR A 750 -34.99 10.58 20.39
N ALA A 751 -34.09 10.46 19.40
CA ALA A 751 -33.20 9.31 19.25
C ALA A 751 -32.25 9.19 20.44
N ALA A 752 -31.94 7.96 20.86
CA ALA A 752 -31.06 7.70 21.99
C ALA A 752 -29.58 7.87 21.58
N PRO A 753 -28.82 8.80 22.20
CA PRO A 753 -27.38 8.90 22.01
C PRO A 753 -26.66 7.61 22.42
N GLN A 754 -25.77 7.11 21.56
CA GLN A 754 -24.98 5.91 21.81
C GLN A 754 -23.47 6.18 21.67
N TYR A 755 -23.11 6.93 20.63
CA TYR A 755 -21.71 7.16 20.27
C TYR A 755 -21.40 8.64 20.08
N ILE A 756 -20.12 8.96 20.18
CA ILE A 756 -19.54 10.26 19.83
C ILE A 756 -18.38 10.00 18.88
N GLY A 757 -18.22 10.82 17.84
CA GLY A 757 -17.14 10.62 16.90
C GLY A 757 -17.25 11.48 15.65
N TYR A 758 -16.65 11.00 14.58
CA TYR A 758 -16.48 11.73 13.34
C TYR A 758 -17.00 10.91 12.17
N LYS A 759 -17.50 11.61 11.14
CA LYS A 759 -17.92 11.00 9.89
C LYS A 759 -17.48 11.88 8.73
N THR A 760 -16.91 11.30 7.68
CA THR A 760 -16.49 12.05 6.50
C THR A 760 -16.61 11.20 5.24
N THR A 761 -16.66 11.89 4.10
CA THR A 761 -16.44 11.35 2.75
C THR A 761 -15.19 11.98 2.10
N ASN A 762 -14.46 12.79 2.87
CA ASN A 762 -13.26 13.50 2.49
C ASN A 762 -12.17 13.22 3.53
N THR A 763 -11.33 14.21 3.87
CA THR A 763 -10.32 14.11 4.92
C THR A 763 -10.71 14.90 6.17
N LEU A 764 -10.60 14.26 7.34
CA LEU A 764 -10.59 14.89 8.66
C LEU A 764 -9.29 14.55 9.41
N LYS A 765 -8.69 15.58 10.01
CA LYS A 765 -7.60 15.44 10.97
C LYS A 765 -8.13 15.79 12.36
N ILE A 766 -8.16 14.81 13.25
CA ILE A 766 -8.64 14.97 14.62
C ILE A 766 -7.45 15.00 15.56
N TYR A 767 -7.25 16.09 16.28
CA TYR A 767 -6.09 16.26 17.16
C TYR A 767 -6.35 15.74 18.55
N ASN A 768 -7.55 15.97 19.08
CA ASN A 768 -7.95 15.46 20.39
C ASN A 768 -9.47 15.45 20.56
N ILE A 769 -9.91 14.71 21.57
CA ILE A 769 -11.26 14.78 22.13
C ILE A 769 -11.20 14.62 23.64
N THR A 770 -12.03 15.38 24.36
CA THR A 770 -12.14 15.35 25.81
C THR A 770 -13.61 15.24 26.19
N ALA A 771 -13.92 14.36 27.15
CA ALA A 771 -15.23 14.35 27.79
C ALA A 771 -15.13 14.90 29.22
N LEU A 772 -16.04 15.79 29.58
CA LEU A 772 -16.15 16.34 30.93
C LEU A 772 -17.53 16.06 31.52
N GLY A 773 -17.58 15.88 32.84
CA GLY A 773 -18.78 15.57 33.58
C GLY A 773 -18.79 16.25 34.93
#